data_AF-A0A1Q9EN61-F1
#
_entry.id   AF-A0A1Q9EN61-F1
#
_cell.length_a   1.000
_cell.length_b   1.000
_cell.length_c   1.000
_cell.angle_alpha   90.00
_cell.angle_beta   90.00
_cell.angle_gamma   90.00
#
_symmetry.space_group_name_H-M   'P 1'
#
loop_
_entity.id
_entity.type
_entity.pdbx_description
1 polymer ?
#
loop_
_entity_poly.entity_id
_entity_poly.type
_entity_poly.pdbx_seq_one_letter_code
_entity_poly.pdbx_strand_id
1 'polypeptide(L)'
;MAATAWLPISRGDALPENALAVGTYGVDGMVYVGRLNGEVGKINLKDGKMWNFRAHHQSHSYDAEILTCSAVYKWVALNKGDPIPAHAVAGGQTPTDGLVFVGHSSLEPGKINVSDGKMNHFWSHNQGKCYSALILVVEPPDAEAAPLEPDRPARVGPAAPSLPSSFPSLAHLSQEELAQLKANEVLQRDLLQDLPGVQDYIGQLRALSQENAKGAEELLLRQEGVQGLIQQTGTALCVRGSTSAFVGPTCDVGTGGGSQPGTRSRMSCDAAFEKRPWDRELAVEKEKRQAAEAKVKDLQKRWKAADVKLQDTKKRMQSVETELNATASEHRKALDLAFFFQSALERLYRLERLESQAQDRMSRDNAWLEAELAREQTRARTCESNHEVTKEKLRDAETRIQALHSALDEEREQRLVAERKFFDSQARSHSAGHDACWQYETDGQWHPFSPEGNEQMHQAYLAYIDDAQEGRWAHIVAGGVERIVDFEEMTQRHATTGRRRSIRIATGVPLQWESTPAELLTQTGDLSAFYVEVEDAAFLKVIKRLLRFTGHAWDASRECSRMKKATVKSVHRIENYHLWRRYQARLRTMREDRAKRRLNFKLEPVALDLDGREGLMTDSQRDLDCGEPLACDVDEKILLHGTSWSNADSIVRHGFDHRYEQDLASTHSLRSRVLDLAAERDRAKAQQSPDVLAGRLQTEAAADDHEAEAILTDVLEQGQSLEASSLSDFSRKFLQSKKQKHAKLALKEMILTSATN
;
A
#
# COMPACT_ATOMS: atom_id res chain seq x y z
N MET A 1 4.60 18.46 20.71
CA MET A 1 5.25 17.12 20.77
C MET A 1 6.02 16.91 19.48
N ALA A 2 6.94 15.93 19.42
CA ALA A 2 7.52 15.54 18.14
C ALA A 2 6.42 14.96 17.23
N ALA A 3 6.47 15.27 15.93
CA ALA A 3 5.45 14.83 14.96
C ALA A 3 5.37 13.30 14.83
N THR A 4 6.51 12.64 15.04
CA THR A 4 6.64 11.19 15.19
C THR A 4 7.38 10.86 16.47
N ALA A 5 7.08 9.71 17.08
CA ALA A 5 7.80 9.17 18.21
C ALA A 5 7.93 7.64 18.10
N TRP A 6 9.02 7.11 18.63
CA TRP A 6 9.21 5.67 18.80
C TRP A 6 8.98 5.34 20.27
N LEU A 7 7.98 4.52 20.55
CA LEU A 7 7.58 4.15 21.92
C LEU A 7 7.89 2.67 22.16
N PRO A 8 8.48 2.27 23.30
CA PRO A 8 8.69 0.87 23.61
C PRO A 8 7.35 0.13 23.72
N ILE A 9 7.30 -1.10 23.22
CA ILE A 9 6.12 -1.97 23.29
C ILE A 9 6.55 -3.43 23.45
N SER A 10 5.90 -4.14 24.36
CA SER A 10 6.11 -5.56 24.64
C SER A 10 4.85 -6.38 24.31
N ARG A 11 5.03 -7.68 24.13
CA ARG A 11 3.96 -8.62 23.80
C ARG A 11 2.86 -8.64 24.87
N GLY A 12 1.62 -8.40 24.44
CA GLY A 12 0.45 -8.31 25.30
C GLY A 12 0.05 -6.89 25.68
N ASP A 13 0.88 -5.89 25.37
CA ASP A 13 0.56 -4.48 25.54
C ASP A 13 -0.51 -4.04 24.53
N ALA A 14 -1.36 -3.11 24.97
CA ALA A 14 -2.24 -2.39 24.06
C ALA A 14 -1.41 -1.44 23.17
N LEU A 15 -1.86 -1.20 21.94
CA LEU A 15 -1.21 -0.21 21.09
C LEU A 15 -1.35 1.20 21.68
N PRO A 16 -0.31 2.04 21.63
CA PRO A 16 -0.43 3.44 21.98
C PRO A 16 -1.32 4.18 20.98
N GLU A 17 -1.92 5.28 21.43
CA GLU A 17 -2.67 6.18 20.56
C GLU A 17 -1.79 6.68 19.40
N ASN A 18 -2.38 6.83 18.21
CA ASN A 18 -1.69 7.23 16.99
C ASN A 18 -0.57 6.27 16.51
N ALA A 19 -0.59 5.00 16.93
CA ALA A 19 0.26 3.95 16.36
C ALA A 19 0.05 3.83 14.83
N LEU A 20 1.15 3.87 14.07
CA LEU A 20 1.10 3.95 12.61
C LEU A 20 0.82 2.56 11.98
N ALA A 21 -0.43 2.36 11.58
CA ALA A 21 -0.85 1.22 10.75
C ALA A 21 -0.39 1.41 9.29
N VAL A 22 0.02 0.32 8.64
CA VAL A 22 0.35 0.31 7.20
C VAL A 22 -0.80 -0.27 6.36
N GLY A 23 -1.50 -1.28 6.90
CA GLY A 23 -2.63 -1.91 6.23
C GLY A 23 -2.83 -3.35 6.69
N THR A 24 -3.76 -4.05 6.05
CA THR A 24 -4.03 -5.47 6.30
C THR A 24 -3.11 -6.35 5.44
N TYR A 25 -2.32 -7.21 6.07
CA TYR A 25 -1.34 -8.07 5.40
C TYR A 25 -1.66 -9.56 5.59
N GLY A 26 -2.31 -10.16 4.60
CA GLY A 26 -2.57 -11.60 4.55
C GLY A 26 -3.21 -12.17 5.83
N VAL A 27 -2.60 -13.21 6.39
CA VAL A 27 -3.05 -13.87 7.64
C VAL A 27 -2.67 -13.12 8.92
N ASP A 28 -1.78 -12.12 8.83
CA ASP A 28 -1.29 -11.36 10.00
C ASP A 28 -2.29 -10.27 10.45
N GLY A 29 -3.33 -10.00 9.64
CA GLY A 29 -4.31 -8.93 9.91
C GLY A 29 -3.73 -7.55 9.72
N MET A 30 -4.17 -6.57 10.52
CA MET A 30 -3.62 -5.20 10.50
C MET A 30 -2.20 -5.18 11.04
N VAL A 31 -1.25 -4.65 10.27
CA VAL A 31 0.16 -4.55 10.66
C VAL A 31 0.60 -3.10 10.87
N TYR A 32 1.49 -2.91 11.84
CA TYR A 32 1.97 -1.60 12.30
C TYR A 32 3.47 -1.47 12.08
N VAL A 33 3.95 -0.23 11.92
CA VAL A 33 5.39 0.05 11.81
C VAL A 33 6.06 -0.10 13.18
N GLY A 34 7.00 -1.04 13.26
CA GLY A 34 7.89 -1.18 14.42
C GLY A 34 9.36 -1.07 14.03
N ARG A 35 10.23 -1.01 15.04
CA ARG A 35 11.66 -1.24 14.90
C ARG A 35 12.23 -1.99 16.10
N LEU A 36 13.39 -2.61 15.91
CA LEU A 36 14.23 -3.07 17.02
C LEU A 36 15.70 -2.92 16.62
N ASN A 37 16.52 -2.34 17.50
CA ASN A 37 17.94 -2.03 17.24
C ASN A 37 18.15 -1.21 15.95
N GLY A 38 17.25 -0.24 15.70
CA GLY A 38 17.29 0.62 14.51
C GLY A 38 16.82 0.00 13.20
N GLU A 39 16.52 -1.31 13.17
CA GLU A 39 15.97 -1.99 12.00
C GLU A 39 14.43 -1.90 11.97
N VAL A 40 13.86 -1.36 10.91
CA VAL A 40 12.40 -1.23 10.72
C VAL A 40 11.77 -2.54 10.23
N GLY A 41 10.57 -2.85 10.70
CA GLY A 41 9.81 -4.03 10.32
C GLY A 41 8.33 -3.94 10.72
N LYS A 42 7.64 -5.08 10.74
CA LYS A 42 6.21 -5.18 11.09
C LYS A 42 5.98 -5.59 12.53
N ILE A 43 4.98 -4.98 13.15
CA ILE A 43 4.34 -5.46 14.38
C ILE A 43 2.98 -6.05 14.00
N ASN A 44 2.78 -7.32 14.35
CA ASN A 44 1.51 -8.01 14.17
C ASN A 44 0.72 -8.00 15.48
N LEU A 45 -0.62 -8.06 15.38
CA LEU A 45 -1.50 -8.08 16.54
C LEU A 45 -2.05 -9.46 16.87
N LYS A 46 -2.42 -9.63 18.14
CA LYS A 46 -3.36 -10.66 18.59
C LYS A 46 -4.29 -10.04 19.63
N ASP A 47 -5.60 -10.22 19.46
CA ASP A 47 -6.63 -9.71 20.39
C ASP A 47 -6.50 -8.19 20.65
N GLY A 48 -6.18 -7.41 19.60
CA GLY A 48 -5.97 -5.95 19.65
C GLY A 48 -4.65 -5.49 20.30
N LYS A 49 -3.77 -6.43 20.65
CA LYS A 49 -2.53 -6.19 21.40
C LYS A 49 -1.30 -6.61 20.61
N MET A 50 -0.13 -6.07 20.95
CA MET A 50 1.16 -6.45 20.35
C MET A 50 1.37 -7.96 20.50
N TRP A 51 1.66 -8.66 19.40
CA TRP A 51 1.96 -10.10 19.43
C TRP A 51 3.43 -10.42 19.19
N ASN A 52 3.99 -9.90 18.10
CA ASN A 52 5.42 -9.96 17.80
C ASN A 52 5.83 -8.89 16.79
N PHE A 53 7.11 -8.53 16.86
CA PHE A 53 7.82 -7.76 15.84
C PHE A 53 8.59 -8.70 14.90
N ARG A 54 8.70 -8.36 13.61
CA ARG A 54 9.51 -9.07 12.61
C ARG A 54 10.18 -8.10 11.63
N ALA A 55 11.45 -8.31 11.31
CA ALA A 55 12.19 -7.54 10.31
C ALA A 55 13.03 -8.47 9.41
N HIS A 56 13.78 -7.91 8.46
CA HIS A 56 14.57 -8.69 7.51
C HIS A 56 15.65 -9.56 8.19
N HIS A 57 16.43 -9.00 9.12
CA HIS A 57 17.45 -9.77 9.85
C HIS A 57 16.95 -10.33 11.19
N GLN A 58 15.73 -10.00 11.62
CA GLN A 58 15.18 -10.40 12.92
C GLN A 58 13.93 -11.26 12.75
N SER A 59 14.10 -12.57 12.99
CA SER A 59 13.06 -13.58 12.74
C SER A 59 11.75 -13.29 13.48
N HIS A 60 11.84 -13.01 14.77
CA HIS A 60 10.76 -12.43 15.59
C HIS A 60 11.33 -11.90 16.92
N SER A 61 10.68 -10.87 17.47
CA SER A 61 10.89 -10.39 18.85
C SER A 61 9.56 -10.20 19.57
N TYR A 62 9.58 -10.28 20.90
CA TYR A 62 8.45 -9.94 21.78
C TYR A 62 8.53 -8.52 22.33
N ASP A 63 9.66 -7.85 22.16
CA ASP A 63 9.91 -6.47 22.56
C ASP A 63 10.36 -5.68 21.32
N ALA A 64 9.86 -4.46 21.17
CA ALA A 64 10.19 -3.57 20.05
C ALA A 64 9.94 -2.11 20.45
N GLU A 65 10.19 -1.20 19.51
CA GLU A 65 9.58 0.13 19.53
C GLU A 65 8.51 0.19 18.43
N ILE A 66 7.36 0.82 18.70
CA ILE A 66 6.31 1.12 17.73
C ILE A 66 6.37 2.60 17.34
N LEU A 67 6.14 2.90 16.06
CA LEU A 67 6.05 4.26 15.56
C LEU A 67 4.67 4.83 15.83
N THR A 68 4.60 5.97 16.52
CA THR A 68 3.40 6.82 16.55
C THR A 68 3.61 8.07 15.69
N CYS A 69 2.55 8.55 15.06
CA CYS A 69 2.57 9.75 14.21
C CYS A 69 1.34 10.60 14.49
N SER A 70 1.52 11.79 15.07
CA SER A 70 0.42 12.73 15.37
C SER A 70 0.28 13.85 14.33
N ALA A 71 1.14 13.88 13.32
CA ALA A 71 1.08 14.83 12.21
C ALA A 71 0.50 14.18 10.95
N VAL A 72 0.08 15.02 10.00
CA VAL A 72 -0.30 14.58 8.66
C VAL A 72 0.91 13.95 7.98
N TYR A 73 0.71 12.81 7.33
CA TYR A 73 1.76 12.07 6.63
C TYR A 73 1.22 11.51 5.31
N LYS A 74 2.15 11.17 4.41
CA LYS A 74 1.86 10.50 3.15
C LYS A 74 2.91 9.46 2.81
N TRP A 75 2.48 8.49 2.03
CA TRP A 75 3.33 7.45 1.45
C TRP A 75 3.75 7.88 0.04
N VAL A 76 5.03 8.16 -0.17
CA VAL A 76 5.57 8.65 -1.44
C VAL A 76 6.21 7.50 -2.20
N ALA A 77 5.84 7.29 -3.46
CA ALA A 77 6.40 6.23 -4.29
C ALA A 77 7.88 6.51 -4.59
N LEU A 78 8.72 5.48 -4.51
CA LEU A 78 10.17 5.61 -4.61
C LEU A 78 10.77 4.37 -5.27
N ASN A 79 11.72 4.58 -6.18
CA ASN A 79 12.48 3.54 -6.88
C ASN A 79 13.97 3.65 -6.55
N LYS A 80 14.73 2.57 -6.79
CA LYS A 80 16.18 2.58 -6.64
C LYS A 80 16.81 3.70 -7.50
N GLY A 81 17.58 4.56 -6.85
CA GLY A 81 18.25 5.72 -7.46
C GLY A 81 17.50 7.05 -7.26
N ASP A 82 16.23 7.02 -6.85
CA ASP A 82 15.46 8.23 -6.54
C ASP A 82 15.99 8.90 -5.25
N PRO A 83 16.03 10.24 -5.17
CA PRO A 83 16.44 10.95 -3.98
C PRO A 83 15.47 10.69 -2.82
N ILE A 84 15.99 10.55 -1.60
CA ILE A 84 15.14 10.44 -0.41
C ILE A 84 14.38 11.77 -0.21
N PRO A 85 13.03 11.78 -0.13
CA PRO A 85 12.27 13.01 0.03
C PRO A 85 12.60 13.75 1.32
N ALA A 86 12.50 15.08 1.28
CA ALA A 86 12.55 15.89 2.49
C ALA A 86 11.45 15.44 3.48
N HIS A 87 11.75 15.48 4.78
CA HIS A 87 10.86 15.04 5.86
C HIS A 87 10.48 13.54 5.83
N ALA A 88 11.24 12.71 5.11
CA ALA A 88 11.15 11.25 5.23
C ALA A 88 11.50 10.80 6.67
N VAL A 89 10.72 9.86 7.21
CA VAL A 89 10.86 9.41 8.61
C VAL A 89 12.03 8.44 8.73
N ALA A 90 13.04 8.83 9.52
CA ALA A 90 14.16 7.97 9.88
C ALA A 90 13.69 6.78 10.74
N GLY A 91 13.99 5.57 10.26
CA GLY A 91 13.77 4.32 10.98
C GLY A 91 14.76 4.14 12.12
N GLY A 92 16.03 4.46 11.88
CA GLY A 92 17.12 4.30 12.83
C GLY A 92 18.46 4.19 12.11
N GLN A 93 19.47 3.66 12.80
CA GLN A 93 20.72 3.26 12.17
C GLN A 93 20.93 1.76 12.38
N THR A 94 21.35 1.04 11.33
CA THR A 94 21.75 -0.37 11.44
C THR A 94 23.26 -0.50 11.23
N PRO A 95 23.93 -1.53 11.79
CA PRO A 95 25.38 -1.71 11.63
C PRO A 95 25.84 -1.92 10.18
N THR A 96 24.96 -2.40 9.31
CA THR A 96 25.26 -2.75 7.90
C THR A 96 24.91 -1.65 6.91
N ASP A 97 23.80 -0.94 7.15
CA ASP A 97 23.24 0.01 6.19
C ASP A 97 23.42 1.48 6.60
N GLY A 98 23.89 1.75 7.82
CA GLY A 98 23.87 3.10 8.39
C GLY A 98 22.44 3.59 8.59
N LEU A 99 22.17 4.85 8.23
CA LEU A 99 20.84 5.47 8.34
C LEU A 99 19.83 4.78 7.40
N VAL A 100 18.72 4.33 7.99
CA VAL A 100 17.59 3.74 7.24
C VAL A 100 16.31 4.54 7.48
N PHE A 101 15.41 4.49 6.50
CA PHE A 101 14.11 5.17 6.51
C PHE A 101 12.95 4.17 6.59
N VAL A 102 11.82 4.64 7.10
CA VAL A 102 10.57 3.85 7.17
C VAL A 102 9.94 3.79 5.78
N GLY A 103 9.71 2.57 5.29
CA GLY A 103 8.95 2.35 4.06
C GLY A 103 8.05 1.13 4.15
N HIS A 104 7.26 0.90 3.10
CA HIS A 104 6.56 -0.36 2.89
C HIS A 104 6.50 -0.75 1.40
N SER A 105 6.33 -2.04 1.16
CA SER A 105 5.96 -2.60 -0.16
C SER A 105 4.84 -3.61 0.06
N SER A 106 3.83 -3.66 -0.82
CA SER A 106 2.68 -4.58 -0.71
C SER A 106 2.04 -4.61 0.69
N LEU A 107 1.87 -3.43 1.31
CA LEU A 107 1.38 -3.21 2.68
C LEU A 107 2.23 -3.83 3.82
N GLU A 108 3.45 -4.31 3.54
CA GLU A 108 4.39 -4.80 4.56
C GLU A 108 5.44 -3.73 4.88
N PRO A 109 5.55 -3.23 6.13
CA PRO A 109 6.60 -2.30 6.50
C PRO A 109 7.98 -2.94 6.55
N GLY A 110 9.00 -2.12 6.29
CA GLY A 110 10.41 -2.52 6.26
C GLY A 110 11.35 -1.32 6.20
N LYS A 111 12.65 -1.60 6.07
CA LYS A 111 13.71 -0.58 5.99
C LYS A 111 13.96 -0.17 4.54
N ILE A 112 14.12 1.13 4.28
CA ILE A 112 14.76 1.66 3.07
C ILE A 112 16.20 2.03 3.44
N ASN A 113 17.18 1.43 2.78
CA ASN A 113 18.59 1.83 2.91
C ASN A 113 18.99 2.83 1.81
N VAL A 114 20.03 3.61 2.09
CA VAL A 114 20.37 4.81 1.32
C VAL A 114 21.83 4.74 0.86
N SER A 115 22.09 5.16 -0.38
CA SER A 115 23.43 5.47 -0.89
C SER A 115 23.39 6.88 -1.44
N ASP A 116 24.31 7.75 -1.05
CA ASP A 116 24.47 9.09 -1.65
C ASP A 116 23.19 9.96 -1.64
N GLY A 117 22.42 9.86 -0.55
CA GLY A 117 21.13 10.56 -0.39
C GLY A 117 19.98 9.99 -1.24
N LYS A 118 20.17 8.84 -1.90
CA LYS A 118 19.21 8.17 -2.78
C LYS A 118 18.83 6.80 -2.25
N MET A 119 17.61 6.35 -2.55
CA MET A 119 17.18 4.97 -2.26
C MET A 119 18.11 3.97 -2.94
N ASN A 120 18.65 3.04 -2.17
CA ASN A 120 19.36 1.90 -2.71
C ASN A 120 18.41 0.69 -2.81
N HIS A 121 17.90 0.20 -1.69
CA HIS A 121 17.00 -0.96 -1.62
C HIS A 121 15.96 -0.82 -0.49
N PHE A 122 14.77 -1.40 -0.72
CA PHE A 122 13.82 -1.71 0.34
C PHE A 122 14.01 -3.14 0.81
N TRP A 123 13.84 -3.38 2.12
CA TRP A 123 13.90 -4.70 2.73
C TRP A 123 12.76 -4.93 3.74
N SER A 124 11.95 -5.96 3.53
CA SER A 124 10.98 -6.46 4.53
C SER A 124 11.26 -7.92 4.92
N HIS A 125 10.48 -8.45 5.86
CA HIS A 125 10.60 -9.84 6.31
C HIS A 125 10.17 -10.84 5.22
N ASN A 126 9.01 -10.67 4.57
CA ASN A 126 8.50 -11.63 3.60
C ASN A 126 8.95 -11.38 2.15
N GLN A 127 9.01 -10.12 1.70
CA GLN A 127 9.40 -9.79 0.31
C GLN A 127 10.92 -9.77 0.11
N GLY A 128 11.70 -9.73 1.20
CA GLY A 128 13.15 -9.57 1.12
C GLY A 128 13.49 -8.26 0.41
N LYS A 129 14.32 -8.33 -0.63
CA LYS A 129 14.87 -7.18 -1.36
C LYS A 129 13.92 -6.67 -2.44
N CYS A 130 13.53 -5.40 -2.39
CA CYS A 130 12.78 -4.73 -3.46
C CYS A 130 13.54 -3.50 -4.03
N TYR A 131 13.27 -3.20 -5.30
CA TYR A 131 13.83 -2.06 -6.04
C TYR A 131 12.87 -0.86 -6.10
N SER A 132 11.64 -1.02 -5.60
CA SER A 132 10.65 0.04 -5.42
C SER A 132 9.93 -0.16 -4.08
N ALA A 133 9.43 0.93 -3.51
CA ALA A 133 8.69 0.96 -2.26
C ALA A 133 7.89 2.27 -2.14
N LEU A 134 7.13 2.40 -1.06
CA LEU A 134 6.55 3.64 -0.58
C LEU A 134 7.34 4.09 0.66
N ILE A 135 7.84 5.33 0.69
CA ILE A 135 8.55 5.92 1.84
C ILE A 135 7.60 6.81 2.66
N LEU A 136 7.72 6.76 3.99
CA LEU A 136 6.92 7.59 4.89
C LEU A 136 7.46 9.01 4.93
N VAL A 137 6.65 9.99 4.52
CA VAL A 137 6.96 11.42 4.60
C VAL A 137 5.95 12.09 5.52
N VAL A 138 6.43 12.78 6.55
CA VAL A 138 5.59 13.61 7.42
C VAL A 138 5.53 15.01 6.83
N GLU A 139 4.32 15.54 6.68
CA GLU A 139 4.15 16.92 6.26
C GLU A 139 4.50 17.83 7.44
N PRO A 140 5.30 18.89 7.24
CA PRO A 140 5.56 19.85 8.32
C PRO A 140 4.21 20.40 8.79
N PRO A 141 3.94 20.47 10.11
CA PRO A 141 2.73 21.11 10.59
C PRO A 141 2.72 22.53 10.06
N ASP A 142 1.62 22.94 9.40
CA ASP A 142 1.53 24.18 8.62
C ASP A 142 2.27 25.31 9.33
N ALA A 143 3.42 25.70 8.77
CA ALA A 143 4.22 26.78 9.32
C ALA A 143 3.37 28.05 9.17
N GLU A 144 2.74 28.45 10.29
CA GLU A 144 1.85 29.60 10.45
C GLU A 144 2.28 30.71 9.51
N ALA A 145 1.47 30.93 8.46
CA ALA A 145 1.95 31.41 7.17
C ALA A 145 2.92 32.59 7.32
N ALA A 146 4.22 32.30 7.16
CA ALA A 146 5.25 33.32 7.22
C ALA A 146 4.86 34.43 6.24
N PRO A 147 4.88 35.72 6.66
CA PRO A 147 4.39 36.81 5.82
C PRO A 147 5.15 36.76 4.50
N LEU A 148 4.39 36.65 3.41
CA LEU A 148 4.87 36.39 2.04
C LEU A 148 6.19 37.12 1.80
N GLU A 149 7.25 36.37 1.50
CA GLU A 149 8.47 37.00 0.98
C GLU A 149 8.08 37.87 -0.22
N PRO A 150 8.55 39.13 -0.29
CA PRO A 150 8.10 40.07 -1.30
C PRO A 150 8.32 39.49 -2.69
N ASP A 151 7.25 39.53 -3.51
CA ASP A 151 7.08 38.77 -4.74
C ASP A 151 8.39 38.49 -5.48
N ARG A 152 8.84 37.24 -5.40
CA ARG A 152 9.86 36.73 -6.31
C ARG A 152 9.28 36.90 -7.72
N PRO A 153 9.82 37.78 -8.58
CA PRO A 153 9.15 38.17 -9.80
C PRO A 153 8.83 36.93 -10.62
N ALA A 154 7.55 36.76 -10.96
CA ALA A 154 7.07 35.62 -11.72
C ALA A 154 7.98 35.45 -12.94
N ARG A 155 8.54 34.24 -13.13
CA ARG A 155 9.36 33.94 -14.30
C ARG A 155 8.47 34.09 -15.52
N VAL A 156 8.58 35.25 -16.19
CA VAL A 156 7.87 35.56 -17.42
C VAL A 156 8.42 34.63 -18.49
N GLY A 157 7.76 33.49 -18.66
CA GLY A 157 7.91 32.69 -19.87
C GLY A 157 7.48 33.53 -21.07
N PRO A 158 7.97 33.20 -22.28
CA PRO A 158 7.48 33.85 -23.49
C PRO A 158 5.96 33.73 -23.55
N ALA A 159 5.26 34.83 -23.88
CA ALA A 159 3.82 34.79 -24.02
C ALA A 159 3.44 33.82 -25.15
N ALA A 160 2.42 33.00 -24.94
CA ALA A 160 1.94 32.10 -25.97
C ALA A 160 1.53 32.92 -27.23
N PRO A 161 1.87 32.46 -28.45
CA PRO A 161 1.54 33.20 -29.65
C PRO A 161 0.02 33.34 -29.80
N SER A 162 -0.44 34.54 -30.10
CA SER A 162 -1.85 34.82 -30.37
C SER A 162 -2.32 34.01 -31.59
N LEU A 163 -3.49 33.37 -31.48
CA LEU A 163 -4.11 32.64 -32.58
C LEU A 163 -4.22 33.54 -33.83
N PRO A 164 -3.77 33.08 -35.02
CA PRO A 164 -3.94 33.84 -36.24
C PRO A 164 -5.45 33.93 -36.58
N SER A 165 -5.88 35.11 -37.03
CA SER A 165 -7.30 35.39 -37.33
C SER A 165 -7.82 34.66 -38.57
N SER A 166 -6.94 34.06 -39.37
CA SER A 166 -7.28 33.17 -40.48
C SER A 166 -6.11 32.24 -40.79
N PHE A 167 -6.40 31.15 -41.52
CA PHE A 167 -5.41 30.19 -42.02
C PHE A 167 -5.44 30.21 -43.55
N PRO A 168 -4.60 31.02 -44.23
CA PRO A 168 -4.63 31.14 -45.70
C PRO A 168 -4.43 29.81 -46.43
N SER A 169 -3.65 28.89 -45.86
CA SER A 169 -3.45 27.52 -46.37
C SER A 169 -4.75 26.70 -46.47
N LEU A 170 -5.73 26.96 -45.60
CA LEU A 170 -7.02 26.27 -45.61
C LEU A 170 -8.00 26.84 -46.63
N ALA A 171 -7.76 28.05 -47.16
CA ALA A 171 -8.64 28.67 -48.15
C ALA A 171 -8.56 28.02 -49.54
N HIS A 172 -7.56 27.16 -49.76
CA HIS A 172 -7.33 26.44 -51.03
C HIS A 172 -7.79 24.98 -50.99
N LEU A 173 -8.18 24.46 -49.82
CA LEU A 173 -8.67 23.08 -49.69
C LEU A 173 -10.14 22.98 -50.11
N SER A 174 -10.47 21.90 -50.81
CA SER A 174 -11.86 21.51 -51.06
C SER A 174 -12.58 21.14 -49.75
N GLN A 175 -13.92 21.09 -49.77
CA GLN A 175 -14.68 20.67 -48.58
C GLN A 175 -14.34 19.24 -48.14
N GLU A 176 -13.96 18.36 -49.06
CA GLU A 176 -13.60 16.97 -48.75
C GLU A 176 -12.23 16.89 -48.07
N GLU A 177 -11.23 17.64 -48.54
CA GLU A 177 -9.93 17.78 -47.88
C GLU A 177 -10.05 18.46 -46.50
N LEU A 178 -10.92 19.47 -46.37
CA LEU A 178 -11.25 20.09 -45.08
C LEU A 178 -11.94 19.11 -44.11
N ALA A 179 -12.75 18.18 -44.61
CA ALA A 179 -13.35 17.12 -43.81
C ALA A 179 -12.31 16.07 -43.37
N GLN A 180 -11.41 15.66 -44.28
CA GLN A 180 -10.29 14.75 -43.96
C GLN A 180 -9.33 15.38 -42.95
N LEU A 181 -8.99 16.66 -43.10
CA LEU A 181 -8.17 17.39 -42.15
C LEU A 181 -8.84 17.48 -40.77
N LYS A 182 -10.15 17.77 -40.72
CA LYS A 182 -10.92 17.74 -39.46
C LYS A 182 -10.97 16.37 -38.80
N ALA A 183 -10.90 15.28 -39.58
CA ALA A 183 -10.89 13.92 -39.08
C ALA A 183 -9.48 13.40 -38.69
N ASN A 184 -8.41 14.14 -38.97
CA ASN A 184 -7.03 13.69 -38.76
C ASN A 184 -6.25 14.66 -37.86
N GLU A 185 -6.17 14.33 -36.56
CA GLU A 185 -5.48 15.13 -35.53
C GLU A 185 -3.98 15.35 -35.85
N VAL A 186 -3.32 14.38 -36.48
CA VAL A 186 -1.89 14.48 -36.83
C VAL A 186 -1.68 15.61 -37.83
N LEU A 187 -2.48 15.66 -38.90
CA LEU A 187 -2.40 16.73 -39.90
C LEU A 187 -2.78 18.11 -39.33
N GLN A 188 -3.69 18.16 -38.36
CA GLN A 188 -3.99 19.42 -37.64
C GLN A 188 -2.81 19.88 -36.80
N ARG A 189 -2.13 18.96 -36.10
CA ARG A 189 -0.93 19.26 -35.30
C ARG A 189 0.22 19.73 -36.19
N ASP A 190 0.45 19.08 -37.33
CA ASP A 190 1.51 19.47 -38.27
C ASP A 190 1.24 20.87 -38.85
N LEU A 191 0.01 21.14 -39.29
CA LEU A 191 -0.42 22.47 -39.78
C LEU A 191 -0.25 23.57 -38.71
N LEU A 192 -0.52 23.26 -37.44
CA LEU A 192 -0.32 24.19 -36.33
C LEU A 192 1.16 24.40 -35.99
N GLN A 193 1.99 23.37 -36.12
CA GLN A 193 3.44 23.49 -35.93
C GLN A 193 4.07 24.36 -37.02
N ASP A 194 3.60 24.28 -38.27
CA ASP A 194 4.13 25.08 -39.39
C ASP A 194 3.74 26.57 -39.35
N LEU A 195 2.89 27.00 -38.42
CA LEU A 195 2.60 28.42 -38.21
C LEU A 195 3.86 29.19 -37.77
N PRO A 196 4.23 30.31 -38.42
CA PRO A 196 5.43 31.08 -38.05
C PRO A 196 5.50 31.46 -36.57
N GLY A 197 4.40 31.95 -35.98
CA GLY A 197 4.36 32.29 -34.55
C GLY A 197 4.52 31.10 -33.60
N VAL A 198 4.20 29.88 -34.05
CA VAL A 198 4.43 28.64 -33.28
C VAL A 198 5.87 28.17 -33.44
N GLN A 199 6.47 28.25 -34.63
CA GLN A 199 7.90 28.01 -34.84
C GLN A 199 8.77 28.98 -34.03
N ASP A 200 8.43 30.28 -34.04
CA ASP A 200 9.12 31.30 -33.25
C ASP A 200 9.04 31.01 -31.75
N TYR A 201 7.86 30.62 -31.25
CA TYR A 201 7.67 30.24 -29.85
C TYR A 201 8.44 28.96 -29.47
N ILE A 202 8.44 27.94 -30.33
CA ILE A 202 9.27 26.73 -30.16
C ILE A 202 10.76 27.08 -30.17
N GLY A 203 11.18 28.03 -31.01
CA GLY A 203 12.54 28.57 -31.04
C GLY A 203 12.93 29.25 -29.72
N GLN A 204 12.04 30.11 -29.19
CA GLN A 204 12.24 30.76 -27.89
C GLN A 204 12.32 29.76 -26.74
N LEU A 205 11.45 28.73 -26.71
CA LEU A 205 11.52 27.65 -25.73
C LEU A 205 12.83 26.84 -25.82
N ARG A 206 13.32 26.56 -27.05
CA ARG A 206 14.63 25.90 -27.24
C ARG A 206 15.79 26.77 -26.75
N ALA A 207 15.76 28.08 -27.01
CA ALA A 207 16.76 29.02 -26.53
C ALA A 207 16.79 29.09 -24.99
N LEU A 208 15.63 29.23 -24.34
CA LEU A 208 15.48 29.18 -22.89
C LEU A 208 15.93 27.84 -22.28
N SER A 209 15.66 26.73 -22.96
CA SER A 209 16.14 25.40 -22.53
C SER A 209 17.67 25.31 -22.57
N GLN A 210 18.31 25.81 -23.64
CA GLN A 210 19.77 25.88 -23.75
C GLN A 210 20.40 26.83 -22.72
N GLU A 211 19.76 27.96 -22.42
CA GLU A 211 20.22 28.90 -21.39
C GLU A 211 20.13 28.29 -19.98
N ASN A 212 19.02 27.63 -19.64
CA ASN A 212 18.88 26.90 -18.39
C ASN A 212 19.90 25.74 -18.28
N ALA A 213 20.19 25.04 -19.38
CA ALA A 213 21.21 23.99 -19.40
C ALA A 213 22.61 24.54 -19.10
N LYS A 214 22.99 25.67 -19.72
CA LYS A 214 24.26 26.37 -19.42
C LYS A 214 24.31 26.86 -17.97
N GLY A 215 23.22 27.41 -17.45
CA GLY A 215 23.14 27.84 -16.04
C GLY A 215 23.27 26.68 -15.05
N ALA A 216 22.74 25.50 -15.39
CA ALA A 216 22.92 24.28 -14.60
C ALA A 216 24.37 23.77 -14.65
N GLU A 217 25.02 23.80 -15.82
CA GLU A 217 26.43 23.46 -15.99
C GLU A 217 27.35 24.40 -15.20
N GLU A 218 27.10 25.71 -15.22
CA GLU A 218 27.86 26.68 -14.42
C GLU A 218 27.65 26.49 -12.91
N LEU A 219 26.44 26.13 -12.47
CA LEU A 219 26.16 25.80 -11.08
C LEU A 219 26.90 24.54 -10.61
N LEU A 220 26.99 23.51 -11.47
CA LEU A 220 27.77 22.30 -11.18
C LEU A 220 29.26 22.61 -11.04
N LEU A 221 29.84 23.39 -11.97
CA LEU A 221 31.24 23.83 -11.89
C LEU A 221 31.53 24.65 -10.63
N ARG A 222 30.59 25.52 -10.20
CA ARG A 222 30.70 26.24 -8.93
C ARG A 222 30.62 25.31 -7.72
N GLN A 223 29.78 24.27 -7.77
CA GLN A 223 29.64 23.29 -6.69
C GLN A 223 30.90 22.42 -6.53
N GLU A 224 31.54 22.02 -7.63
CA GLU A 224 32.85 21.33 -7.64
C GLU A 224 33.94 22.23 -7.05
N GLY A 225 33.97 23.52 -7.40
CA GLY A 225 34.88 24.50 -6.80
C GLY A 225 34.71 24.64 -5.28
N VAL A 226 33.47 24.64 -4.78
CA VAL A 226 33.17 24.65 -3.33
C VAL A 226 33.62 23.35 -2.66
N GLN A 227 33.44 22.18 -3.29
CA GLN A 227 33.97 20.92 -2.75
C GLN A 227 35.50 20.90 -2.67
N GLY A 228 36.20 21.47 -3.66
CA GLY A 228 37.66 21.65 -3.60
C GLY A 228 38.10 22.52 -2.42
N LEU A 229 37.37 23.61 -2.15
CA LEU A 229 37.60 24.49 -1.01
C LEU A 229 37.35 23.80 0.35
N ILE A 230 36.34 22.93 0.42
CA ILE A 230 36.05 22.10 1.61
C ILE A 230 37.18 21.08 1.84
N GLN A 231 37.74 20.47 0.79
CA GLN A 231 38.89 19.56 0.93
C GLN A 231 40.17 20.28 1.38
N GLN A 232 40.44 21.49 0.86
CA GLN A 232 41.59 22.32 1.27
C GLN A 232 41.47 22.82 2.72
N THR A 233 40.27 23.21 3.17
CA THR A 233 40.05 23.61 4.56
C THR A 233 40.06 22.42 5.54
N GLY A 234 39.59 21.25 5.10
CA GLY A 234 39.70 20.00 5.86
C GLY A 234 41.15 19.56 6.12
N THR A 235 42.08 19.80 5.18
CA THR A 235 43.51 19.50 5.38
C THR A 235 44.18 20.45 6.36
N ALA A 236 43.77 21.72 6.41
CA ALA A 236 44.32 22.72 7.35
C ALA A 236 43.96 22.42 8.82
N LEU A 237 42.81 21.78 9.09
CA LEU A 237 42.35 21.44 10.44
C LEU A 237 43.01 20.18 11.04
N CYS A 238 43.68 19.36 10.24
CA CYS A 238 44.31 18.11 10.72
C CYS A 238 45.71 18.30 11.34
N VAL A 239 46.24 19.54 11.38
CA VAL A 239 47.64 19.83 11.80
C VAL A 239 47.74 20.43 13.22
N ARG A 240 46.63 20.54 13.97
CA ARG A 240 46.64 21.04 15.37
C ARG A 240 45.96 20.09 16.35
N GLY A 241 46.73 19.12 16.84
CA GLY A 241 46.26 18.16 17.84
C GLY A 241 47.33 17.24 18.43
N SER A 242 48.58 17.69 18.62
CA SER A 242 49.62 16.84 19.22
C SER A 242 50.73 17.60 19.98
N THR A 243 50.44 17.92 21.25
CA THR A 243 51.35 18.30 22.35
C THR A 243 50.52 18.20 23.65
N SER A 244 50.99 17.76 24.83
CA SER A 244 52.33 17.30 25.27
C SER A 244 52.26 16.51 26.60
N ALA A 245 53.27 15.66 26.86
CA ALA A 245 53.82 15.33 28.21
C ALA A 245 52.90 14.58 29.22
N PHE A 246 53.34 13.83 30.25
CA PHE A 246 54.62 13.35 30.83
C PHE A 246 54.25 12.24 31.88
N VAL A 247 55.06 11.29 32.39
CA VAL A 247 56.50 10.91 32.34
C VAL A 247 56.59 9.36 32.29
N GLY A 248 57.79 8.77 32.13
CA GLY A 248 58.11 7.37 32.51
C GLY A 248 58.46 7.21 34.02
N PRO A 249 59.30 6.24 34.46
CA PRO A 249 60.28 5.47 33.67
C PRO A 249 60.45 3.95 33.98
N THR A 250 60.98 3.19 32.99
CA THR A 250 61.93 2.03 33.10
C THR A 250 61.53 0.77 33.92
N CYS A 251 62.05 -0.46 33.72
CA CYS A 251 63.17 -0.98 32.90
C CYS A 251 62.85 -2.36 32.25
N ASP A 252 63.51 -2.63 31.11
CA ASP A 252 64.18 -3.87 30.65
C ASP A 252 63.72 -5.33 30.93
N VAL A 253 63.57 -6.04 29.81
CA VAL A 253 64.23 -7.32 29.42
C VAL A 253 64.20 -8.54 30.36
N GLY A 254 63.64 -9.66 29.87
CA GLY A 254 63.86 -11.00 30.42
C GLY A 254 63.32 -12.14 29.53
N THR A 255 64.20 -12.83 28.80
CA THR A 255 63.88 -13.97 27.91
C THR A 255 63.98 -15.34 28.59
N GLY A 256 63.18 -16.32 28.11
CA GLY A 256 63.28 -17.76 28.43
C GLY A 256 62.26 -18.23 29.46
N GLY A 257 61.80 -19.50 29.48
CA GLY A 257 62.09 -20.65 28.62
C GLY A 257 62.07 -21.96 29.42
N GLY A 258 61.38 -23.00 28.94
CA GLY A 258 61.57 -24.39 29.41
C GLY A 258 60.47 -25.09 30.23
N SER A 259 59.93 -26.17 29.65
CA SER A 259 59.74 -27.53 30.24
C SER A 259 59.09 -27.78 31.63
N GLN A 260 57.94 -28.49 31.61
CA GLN A 260 57.59 -29.80 32.25
C GLN A 260 58.42 -30.39 33.44
N PRO A 261 57.93 -31.44 34.19
CA PRO A 261 56.56 -31.85 34.58
C PRO A 261 56.42 -32.42 36.04
N GLY A 262 55.19 -32.71 36.53
CA GLY A 262 54.90 -33.52 37.75
C GLY A 262 55.10 -32.80 39.10
N THR A 263 54.60 -33.24 40.27
CA THR A 263 53.77 -34.42 40.64
C THR A 263 53.05 -34.19 41.99
N ARG A 264 51.88 -34.83 42.19
CA ARG A 264 51.16 -35.19 43.46
C ARG A 264 51.55 -34.52 44.81
N SER A 265 50.54 -34.00 45.52
CA SER A 265 50.22 -34.46 46.90
C SER A 265 48.75 -34.22 47.28
N ARG A 266 48.34 -34.73 48.45
CA ARG A 266 46.96 -34.96 48.94
C ARG A 266 46.47 -33.96 50.00
N MET A 267 45.17 -34.08 50.32
CA MET A 267 44.41 -33.55 51.49
C MET A 267 43.90 -32.11 51.39
N SER A 268 42.76 -31.72 51.96
CA SER A 268 41.46 -32.41 52.22
C SER A 268 40.43 -31.39 52.72
N CYS A 269 39.13 -31.70 52.54
CA CYS A 269 37.98 -31.15 53.29
C CYS A 269 37.39 -29.77 52.88
N ASP A 270 36.05 -29.79 52.87
CA ASP A 270 35.09 -28.73 53.24
C ASP A 270 34.78 -27.54 52.30
N ALA A 271 33.83 -27.82 51.41
CA ALA A 271 32.53 -27.14 51.30
C ALA A 271 32.46 -25.58 51.33
N ALA A 272 32.28 -24.99 50.15
CA ALA A 272 31.39 -23.84 49.95
C ALA A 272 30.82 -23.83 48.52
N PHE A 273 29.49 -23.76 48.37
CA PHE A 273 28.82 -23.65 47.07
C PHE A 273 28.48 -22.17 46.84
N GLU A 274 29.29 -21.45 46.06
CA GLU A 274 29.05 -20.01 45.84
C GLU A 274 27.75 -19.77 45.07
N LYS A 275 26.92 -18.88 45.63
CA LYS A 275 25.63 -18.50 45.07
C LYS A 275 25.77 -17.41 44.00
N ARG A 276 24.83 -17.42 43.06
CA ARG A 276 24.76 -16.54 41.89
C ARG A 276 24.49 -15.08 42.28
N PRO A 277 24.90 -14.09 41.45
CA PRO A 277 24.85 -12.67 41.78
C PRO A 277 23.45 -12.03 41.66
N TRP A 278 22.43 -12.64 42.27
CA TRP A 278 21.06 -12.08 42.42
C TRP A 278 20.69 -11.79 43.89
N ASP A 279 21.37 -12.40 44.86
CA ASP A 279 21.05 -12.26 46.29
C ASP A 279 21.41 -10.87 46.88
N ARG A 280 22.25 -10.06 46.20
CA ARG A 280 22.65 -8.72 46.69
C ARG A 280 21.61 -7.63 46.45
N GLU A 281 20.92 -7.63 45.30
CA GLU A 281 19.88 -6.63 45.03
C GLU A 281 18.63 -6.87 45.88
N LEU A 282 18.26 -8.14 46.09
CA LEU A 282 17.13 -8.50 46.97
C LEU A 282 17.39 -8.10 48.43
N ALA A 283 18.65 -8.14 48.90
CA ALA A 283 19.03 -7.71 50.24
C ALA A 283 18.88 -6.19 50.42
N VAL A 284 19.37 -5.40 49.47
CA VAL A 284 19.26 -3.92 49.48
C VAL A 284 17.79 -3.48 49.47
N GLU A 285 16.94 -4.11 48.67
CA GLU A 285 15.53 -3.73 48.59
C GLU A 285 14.73 -4.14 49.84
N LYS A 286 15.12 -5.25 50.48
CA LYS A 286 14.57 -5.68 51.78
C LYS A 286 14.97 -4.73 52.91
N GLU A 287 16.19 -4.21 52.90
CA GLU A 287 16.68 -3.22 53.87
C GLU A 287 15.96 -1.87 53.72
N LYS A 288 15.79 -1.37 52.49
CA LYS A 288 14.96 -0.18 52.21
C LYS A 288 13.52 -0.34 52.71
N ARG A 289 12.91 -1.51 52.49
CA ARG A 289 11.53 -1.80 52.94
C ARG A 289 11.41 -1.83 54.46
N GLN A 290 12.40 -2.41 55.16
CA GLN A 290 12.46 -2.38 56.63
C GLN A 290 12.67 -0.96 57.19
N ALA A 291 13.52 -0.15 56.54
CA ALA A 291 13.70 1.26 56.90
C ALA A 291 12.40 2.09 56.71
N ALA A 292 11.63 1.82 55.65
CA ALA A 292 10.32 2.44 55.43
C ALA A 292 9.29 2.04 56.49
N GLU A 293 9.18 0.74 56.82
CA GLU A 293 8.27 0.25 57.86
C GLU A 293 8.61 0.80 59.27
N ALA A 294 9.90 0.94 59.58
CA ALA A 294 10.34 1.59 60.83
C ALA A 294 9.88 3.05 60.91
N LYS A 295 9.96 3.79 59.78
CA LYS A 295 9.52 5.18 59.68
C LYS A 295 8.01 5.33 59.85
N VAL A 296 7.22 4.42 59.30
CA VAL A 296 5.75 4.38 59.49
C VAL A 296 5.39 4.09 60.95
N LYS A 297 6.10 3.17 61.62
CA LYS A 297 5.90 2.88 63.05
C LYS A 297 6.22 4.07 63.96
N ASP A 298 7.27 4.83 63.67
CA ASP A 298 7.56 6.08 64.42
C ASP A 298 6.46 7.12 64.23
N LEU A 299 6.00 7.35 63.00
CA LEU A 299 4.90 8.29 62.72
C LEU A 299 3.60 7.88 63.43
N GLN A 300 3.24 6.59 63.42
CA GLN A 300 2.09 6.09 64.20
C GLN A 300 2.26 6.30 65.71
N LYS A 301 3.47 6.12 66.26
CA LYS A 301 3.76 6.37 67.67
C LYS A 301 3.61 7.85 68.02
N ARG A 302 4.12 8.75 67.17
CA ARG A 302 4.01 10.21 67.33
C ARG A 302 2.56 10.69 67.20
N TRP A 303 1.78 10.12 66.29
CA TRP A 303 0.36 10.42 66.15
C TRP A 303 -0.45 10.01 67.40
N LYS A 304 -0.26 8.79 67.92
CA LYS A 304 -0.90 8.34 69.17
C LYS A 304 -0.52 9.22 70.37
N ALA A 305 0.73 9.68 70.46
CA ALA A 305 1.17 10.60 71.50
C ALA A 305 0.54 12.01 71.37
N ALA A 306 0.20 12.45 70.16
CA ALA A 306 -0.51 13.71 69.94
C ALA A 306 -2.00 13.59 70.31
N ASP A 307 -2.66 12.47 69.98
CA ASP A 307 -4.06 12.21 70.34
C ASP A 307 -4.27 12.16 71.86
N VAL A 308 -3.38 11.48 72.61
CA VAL A 308 -3.42 11.49 74.09
C VAL A 308 -3.34 12.91 74.65
N LYS A 309 -2.46 13.78 74.11
CA LYS A 309 -2.38 15.20 74.52
C LYS A 309 -3.66 15.97 74.19
N LEU A 310 -4.30 15.68 73.05
CA LEU A 310 -5.57 16.30 72.68
C LEU A 310 -6.68 15.93 73.67
N GLN A 311 -6.77 14.65 74.06
CA GLN A 311 -7.76 14.18 75.03
C GLN A 311 -7.53 14.77 76.44
N ASP A 312 -6.29 14.87 76.91
CA ASP A 312 -5.98 15.53 78.19
C ASP A 312 -6.32 17.03 78.17
N THR A 313 -6.09 17.70 77.04
CA THR A 313 -6.49 19.11 76.85
C THR A 313 -8.01 19.25 76.90
N LYS A 314 -8.76 18.32 76.28
CA LYS A 314 -10.22 18.27 76.32
C LYS A 314 -10.77 18.07 77.74
N LYS A 315 -10.18 17.15 78.51
CA LYS A 315 -10.52 16.92 79.92
C LYS A 315 -10.25 18.15 80.79
N ARG A 316 -9.13 18.85 80.57
CA ARG A 316 -8.83 20.12 81.25
C ARG A 316 -9.86 21.20 80.93
N MET A 317 -10.29 21.34 79.67
CA MET A 317 -11.35 22.28 79.30
C MET A 317 -12.68 21.95 80.01
N GLN A 318 -13.07 20.67 80.04
CA GLN A 318 -14.29 20.24 80.74
C GLN A 318 -14.21 20.45 82.27
N SER A 319 -13.02 20.34 82.87
CA SER A 319 -12.80 20.66 84.29
C SER A 319 -12.92 22.17 84.57
N VAL A 320 -12.42 23.02 83.68
CA VAL A 320 -12.58 24.48 83.78
C VAL A 320 -14.04 24.88 83.56
N GLU A 321 -14.75 24.21 82.66
CA GLU A 321 -16.17 24.43 82.38
C GLU A 321 -17.06 24.05 83.58
N THR A 322 -16.74 23.00 84.33
CA THR A 322 -17.46 22.65 85.57
C THR A 322 -17.13 23.58 86.74
N GLU A 323 -15.90 24.07 86.87
CA GLU A 323 -15.53 25.09 87.88
C GLU A 323 -16.18 26.47 87.59
N LEU A 324 -16.28 26.86 86.32
CA LEU A 324 -16.89 28.13 85.91
C LEU A 324 -18.39 28.19 86.26
N ASN A 325 -19.09 27.05 86.11
CA ASN A 325 -20.52 26.93 86.37
C ASN A 325 -20.88 26.90 87.87
N ALA A 326 -19.92 26.70 88.77
CA ALA A 326 -20.16 26.66 90.21
C ALA A 326 -20.10 28.05 90.89
N THR A 327 -19.60 29.09 90.23
CA THR A 327 -19.04 30.27 90.91
C THR A 327 -19.56 31.62 90.41
N ALA A 328 -20.82 31.72 89.96
CA ALA A 328 -21.38 32.98 89.44
C ALA A 328 -22.90 33.17 89.63
N SER A 329 -23.39 33.19 90.87
CA SER A 329 -24.78 33.57 91.15
C SER A 329 -24.91 35.05 91.59
N GLU A 330 -25.86 35.77 90.96
CA GLU A 330 -26.55 36.98 91.48
C GLU A 330 -25.95 38.39 91.26
N HIS A 331 -24.77 38.57 90.64
CA HIS A 331 -24.35 39.92 90.17
C HIS A 331 -23.86 40.03 88.71
N ARG A 332 -23.83 38.92 87.97
CA ARG A 332 -23.42 38.89 86.54
C ARG A 332 -24.56 39.09 85.54
N LYS A 333 -25.81 38.80 85.93
CA LYS A 333 -27.00 38.72 85.06
C LYS A 333 -27.35 40.00 84.28
N ALA A 334 -26.83 41.17 84.67
CA ALA A 334 -27.07 42.44 83.95
C ALA A 334 -25.98 42.79 82.92
N LEU A 335 -24.70 42.58 83.27
CA LEU A 335 -23.56 42.88 82.38
C LEU A 335 -23.34 41.76 81.35
N ASP A 336 -23.53 40.50 81.73
CA ASP A 336 -23.45 39.38 80.79
C ASP A 336 -24.57 39.45 79.74
N LEU A 337 -25.76 39.98 80.09
CA LEU A 337 -26.85 40.18 79.11
C LEU A 337 -26.45 41.21 78.05
N ALA A 338 -25.84 42.33 78.46
CA ALA A 338 -25.35 43.34 77.52
C ALA A 338 -24.25 42.80 76.60
N PHE A 339 -23.29 42.05 77.16
CA PHE A 339 -22.24 41.39 76.37
C PHE A 339 -22.80 40.30 75.44
N PHE A 340 -23.82 39.54 75.89
CA PHE A 340 -24.50 38.53 75.08
C PHE A 340 -25.31 39.16 73.94
N PHE A 341 -26.00 40.28 74.17
CA PHE A 341 -26.67 41.04 73.11
C PHE A 341 -25.68 41.62 72.10
N GLN A 342 -24.55 42.18 72.56
CA GLN A 342 -23.52 42.68 71.66
C GLN A 342 -22.88 41.54 70.83
N SER A 343 -22.57 40.39 71.45
CA SER A 343 -22.09 39.20 70.73
C SER A 343 -23.14 38.60 69.79
N ALA A 344 -24.43 38.66 70.14
CA ALA A 344 -25.53 38.23 69.27
C ALA A 344 -25.69 39.15 68.05
N LEU A 345 -25.57 40.47 68.23
CA LEU A 345 -25.56 41.44 67.13
C LEU A 345 -24.34 41.27 66.22
N GLU A 346 -23.15 41.04 66.77
CA GLU A 346 -21.95 40.72 65.97
C GLU A 346 -22.11 39.40 65.20
N ARG A 347 -22.77 38.39 65.78
CA ARG A 347 -23.09 37.13 65.08
C ARG A 347 -24.10 37.33 63.97
N LEU A 348 -25.16 38.12 64.19
CA LEU A 348 -26.14 38.45 63.16
C LEU A 348 -25.49 39.22 62.00
N TYR A 349 -24.72 40.27 62.29
CA TYR A 349 -23.96 41.02 61.28
C TYR A 349 -22.95 40.14 60.52
N ARG A 350 -22.34 39.16 61.21
CA ARG A 350 -21.45 38.17 60.57
C ARG A 350 -22.22 37.19 59.68
N LEU A 351 -23.43 36.78 60.06
CA LEU A 351 -24.29 35.92 59.24
C LEU A 351 -24.80 36.66 58.00
N GLU A 352 -25.30 37.88 58.15
CA GLU A 352 -25.73 38.76 57.05
C GLU A 352 -24.56 39.01 56.06
N ARG A 353 -23.34 39.22 56.57
CA ARG A 353 -22.14 39.33 55.74
C ARG A 353 -21.75 38.02 55.04
N LEU A 354 -21.98 36.87 55.67
CA LEU A 354 -21.73 35.56 55.05
C LEU A 354 -22.79 35.22 53.99
N GLU A 355 -24.04 35.59 54.23
CA GLU A 355 -25.16 35.47 53.29
C GLU A 355 -24.92 36.36 52.06
N SER A 356 -24.58 37.63 52.26
CA SER A 356 -24.12 38.53 51.17
C SER A 356 -22.93 37.94 50.40
N GLN A 357 -21.93 37.36 51.08
CA GLN A 357 -20.81 36.69 50.41
C GLN A 357 -21.21 35.40 49.67
N ALA A 358 -22.25 34.69 50.11
CA ALA A 358 -22.79 33.53 49.42
C ALA A 358 -23.58 33.95 48.17
N GLN A 359 -24.40 35.00 48.29
CA GLN A 359 -25.11 35.66 47.19
C GLN A 359 -24.12 36.13 46.10
N ASP A 360 -23.02 36.78 46.50
CA ASP A 360 -21.97 37.25 45.60
C ASP A 360 -21.18 36.11 44.93
N ARG A 361 -21.04 34.95 45.58
CA ARG A 361 -20.43 33.76 44.97
C ARG A 361 -21.38 33.15 43.96
N MET A 362 -22.61 32.87 44.36
CA MET A 362 -23.66 32.32 43.50
C MET A 362 -23.91 33.19 42.26
N SER A 363 -23.90 34.52 42.40
CA SER A 363 -24.00 35.45 41.26
C SER A 363 -22.81 35.35 40.30
N ARG A 364 -21.58 35.23 40.82
CA ARG A 364 -20.37 35.02 39.99
C ARG A 364 -20.35 33.64 39.33
N ASP A 365 -20.76 32.60 40.04
CA ASP A 365 -20.80 31.23 39.53
C ASP A 365 -21.87 31.11 38.42
N ASN A 366 -23.03 31.75 38.58
CA ASN A 366 -24.05 31.86 37.52
C ASN A 366 -23.52 32.62 36.30
N ALA A 367 -22.90 33.78 36.48
CA ALA A 367 -22.31 34.55 35.36
C ALA A 367 -21.20 33.77 34.64
N TRP A 368 -20.43 32.95 35.37
CA TRP A 368 -19.43 32.05 34.79
C TRP A 368 -20.08 30.91 33.99
N LEU A 369 -21.15 30.30 34.50
CA LEU A 369 -21.92 29.26 33.81
C LEU A 369 -22.59 29.79 32.53
N GLU A 370 -23.15 31.01 32.56
CA GLU A 370 -23.71 31.67 31.37
C GLU A 370 -22.63 31.93 30.31
N ALA A 371 -21.44 32.39 30.72
CA ALA A 371 -20.31 32.60 29.82
C ALA A 371 -19.71 31.29 29.27
N GLU A 372 -19.76 30.18 30.01
CA GLU A 372 -19.34 28.86 29.51
C GLU A 372 -20.38 28.29 28.54
N LEU A 373 -21.68 28.42 28.85
CA LEU A 373 -22.78 28.02 27.96
C LEU A 373 -22.72 28.77 26.62
N ALA A 374 -22.45 30.08 26.64
CA ALA A 374 -22.28 30.86 25.41
C ALA A 374 -21.05 30.42 24.59
N ARG A 375 -19.96 29.99 25.25
CA ARG A 375 -18.78 29.43 24.57
C ARG A 375 -19.07 28.06 23.95
N GLU A 376 -19.80 27.18 24.62
CA GLU A 376 -20.23 25.91 24.06
C GLU A 376 -21.22 26.07 22.90
N GLN A 377 -22.19 26.98 23.00
CA GLN A 377 -23.07 27.32 21.86
C GLN A 377 -22.29 27.84 20.65
N THR A 378 -21.21 28.58 20.88
CA THR A 378 -20.32 29.04 19.80
C THR A 378 -19.55 27.87 19.18
N ARG A 379 -18.97 26.97 20.01
CA ARG A 379 -18.30 25.75 19.55
C ARG A 379 -19.23 24.86 18.72
N ALA A 380 -20.47 24.68 19.16
CA ALA A 380 -21.48 23.91 18.44
C ALA A 380 -21.73 24.46 17.03
N ARG A 381 -21.98 25.78 16.90
CA ARG A 381 -22.18 26.44 15.60
C ARG A 381 -20.96 26.33 14.67
N THR A 382 -19.74 26.45 15.22
CA THR A 382 -18.51 26.23 14.44
C THR A 382 -18.39 24.78 13.96
N CYS A 383 -18.77 23.81 14.81
CA CYS A 383 -18.78 22.39 14.45
C CYS A 383 -19.79 22.09 13.34
N GLU A 384 -21.02 22.62 13.45
CA GLU A 384 -22.06 22.53 12.41
C GLU A 384 -21.60 23.14 11.09
N SER A 385 -20.99 24.33 11.11
CA SER A 385 -20.45 24.97 9.91
C SER A 385 -19.34 24.14 9.24
N ASN A 386 -18.40 23.59 10.03
CA ASN A 386 -17.35 22.70 9.52
C ASN A 386 -17.93 21.39 8.96
N HIS A 387 -19.01 20.88 9.56
CA HIS A 387 -19.70 19.68 9.10
C HIS A 387 -20.36 19.89 7.72
N GLU A 388 -21.04 21.01 7.49
CA GLU A 388 -21.61 21.34 6.18
C GLU A 388 -20.54 21.54 5.10
N VAL A 389 -19.44 22.25 5.40
CA VAL A 389 -18.28 22.36 4.49
C VAL A 389 -17.68 20.98 4.16
N THR A 390 -17.70 20.05 5.10
CA THR A 390 -17.22 18.68 4.89
C THR A 390 -18.20 17.86 4.02
N LYS A 391 -19.51 18.02 4.21
CA LYS A 391 -20.54 17.42 3.33
C LYS A 391 -20.43 17.93 1.90
N GLU A 392 -20.20 19.23 1.71
CA GLU A 392 -20.02 19.83 0.39
C GLU A 392 -18.79 19.24 -0.33
N LYS A 393 -17.63 19.20 0.35
CA LYS A 393 -16.42 18.53 -0.16
C LYS A 393 -16.64 17.05 -0.50
N LEU A 394 -17.49 16.35 0.27
CA LEU A 394 -17.82 14.94 -0.01
C LEU A 394 -18.66 14.80 -1.28
N ARG A 395 -19.68 15.65 -1.48
CA ARG A 395 -20.49 15.67 -2.71
C ARG A 395 -19.64 16.00 -3.95
N ASP A 396 -18.71 16.94 -3.82
CA ASP A 396 -17.74 17.25 -4.87
C ASP A 396 -16.84 16.06 -5.21
N ALA A 397 -16.34 15.35 -4.19
CA ALA A 397 -15.53 14.15 -4.38
C ALA A 397 -16.32 13.01 -5.04
N GLU A 398 -17.56 12.74 -4.60
CA GLU A 398 -18.46 11.76 -5.23
C GLU A 398 -18.71 12.10 -6.70
N THR A 399 -18.98 13.37 -7.01
CA THR A 399 -19.18 13.86 -8.38
C THR A 399 -17.94 13.65 -9.26
N ARG A 400 -16.74 13.93 -8.72
CA ARG A 400 -15.46 13.71 -9.45
C ARG A 400 -15.17 12.23 -9.66
N ILE A 401 -15.47 11.36 -8.69
CA ILE A 401 -15.35 9.90 -8.84
C ILE A 401 -16.31 9.40 -9.93
N GLN A 402 -17.55 9.89 -9.94
CA GLN A 402 -18.54 9.49 -10.95
C GLN A 402 -18.11 9.94 -12.37
N ALA A 403 -17.59 11.16 -12.52
CA ALA A 403 -17.04 11.63 -13.79
C ALA A 403 -15.82 10.80 -14.26
N LEU A 404 -14.92 10.40 -13.35
CA LEU A 404 -13.79 9.54 -13.68
C LEU A 404 -14.21 8.12 -14.09
N HIS A 405 -15.27 7.56 -13.48
CA HIS A 405 -15.82 6.28 -13.93
C HIS A 405 -16.42 6.38 -15.34
N SER A 406 -17.20 7.42 -15.64
CA SER A 406 -17.72 7.66 -16.99
C SER A 406 -16.60 7.79 -18.02
N ALA A 407 -15.56 8.59 -17.73
CA ALA A 407 -14.40 8.73 -18.63
C ALA A 407 -13.63 7.42 -18.86
N LEU A 408 -13.49 6.57 -17.82
CA LEU A 408 -12.84 5.27 -17.93
C LEU A 408 -13.67 4.27 -18.75
N ASP A 409 -14.99 4.30 -18.60
CA ASP A 409 -15.88 3.44 -19.40
C ASP A 409 -15.97 3.92 -20.86
N GLU A 410 -15.93 5.23 -21.11
CA GLU A 410 -15.75 5.80 -22.47
C GLU A 410 -14.40 5.38 -23.09
N GLU A 411 -13.29 5.44 -22.34
CA GLU A 411 -11.97 4.98 -22.83
C GLU A 411 -11.99 3.48 -23.14
N ARG A 412 -12.65 2.66 -22.31
CA ARG A 412 -12.84 1.22 -22.55
C ARG A 412 -13.68 0.96 -23.78
N GLU A 413 -14.78 1.68 -23.98
CA GLU A 413 -15.62 1.52 -25.16
C GLU A 413 -14.87 1.97 -26.42
N GLN A 414 -14.18 3.11 -26.39
CA GLN A 414 -13.30 3.55 -27.48
C GLN A 414 -12.21 2.52 -27.79
N ARG A 415 -11.61 1.91 -26.77
CA ARG A 415 -10.61 0.86 -26.92
C ARG A 415 -11.20 -0.43 -27.49
N LEU A 416 -12.36 -0.88 -27.03
CA LEU A 416 -13.07 -2.05 -27.59
C LEU A 416 -13.51 -1.79 -29.04
N VAL A 417 -13.91 -0.56 -29.37
CA VAL A 417 -14.20 -0.14 -30.75
C VAL A 417 -12.92 -0.08 -31.58
N ALA A 418 -11.79 0.38 -31.03
CA ALA A 418 -10.50 0.40 -31.72
C ALA A 418 -9.94 -1.00 -31.92
N GLU A 419 -10.05 -1.90 -30.93
CA GLU A 419 -9.69 -3.31 -31.01
C GLU A 419 -10.61 -4.06 -31.98
N ARG A 420 -11.94 -3.85 -31.94
CA ARG A 420 -12.86 -4.40 -32.94
C ARG A 420 -12.55 -3.86 -34.33
N LYS A 421 -12.31 -2.56 -34.51
CA LYS A 421 -11.87 -1.99 -35.79
C LYS A 421 -10.52 -2.54 -36.23
N PHE A 422 -9.60 -2.80 -35.31
CA PHE A 422 -8.32 -3.44 -35.60
C PHE A 422 -8.54 -4.88 -36.07
N PHE A 423 -9.32 -5.69 -35.36
CA PHE A 423 -9.69 -7.05 -35.76
C PHE A 423 -10.51 -7.09 -37.05
N ASP A 424 -11.44 -6.17 -37.28
CA ASP A 424 -12.21 -6.06 -38.53
C ASP A 424 -11.32 -5.64 -39.70
N SER A 425 -10.41 -4.68 -39.47
CA SER A 425 -9.42 -4.27 -40.47
C SER A 425 -8.41 -5.38 -40.73
N GLN A 426 -8.02 -6.12 -39.69
CA GLN A 426 -7.10 -7.25 -39.76
C GLN A 426 -7.77 -8.40 -40.51
N ALA A 427 -9.00 -8.79 -40.20
CA ALA A 427 -9.78 -9.79 -40.93
C ALA A 427 -9.97 -9.40 -42.41
N ARG A 428 -10.34 -8.14 -42.68
CA ARG A 428 -10.45 -7.62 -44.06
C ARG A 428 -9.11 -7.62 -44.80
N SER A 429 -7.99 -7.41 -44.10
CA SER A 429 -6.63 -7.39 -44.67
C SER A 429 -5.92 -8.76 -44.67
N HIS A 430 -6.40 -9.74 -43.90
CA HIS A 430 -5.81 -11.09 -43.76
C HIS A 430 -6.47 -12.12 -44.67
N SER A 431 -7.59 -11.76 -45.31
CA SER A 431 -8.16 -12.48 -46.47
C SER A 431 -7.13 -12.82 -47.57
N ALA A 432 -5.99 -12.11 -47.62
CA ALA A 432 -4.91 -12.33 -48.58
C ALA A 432 -3.58 -12.86 -48.01
N GLY A 433 -3.47 -13.20 -46.71
CA GLY A 433 -2.15 -13.31 -46.05
C GLY A 433 -1.98 -14.32 -44.91
N HIS A 434 -1.72 -15.58 -45.26
CA HIS A 434 -1.08 -16.60 -44.40
C HIS A 434 -1.86 -17.12 -43.18
N ASP A 435 -3.18 -17.26 -43.31
CA ASP A 435 -3.95 -18.22 -42.51
C ASP A 435 -3.99 -19.59 -43.21
N ALA A 436 -4.53 -20.61 -42.55
CA ALA A 436 -4.61 -21.96 -43.11
C ALA A 436 -5.23 -21.94 -44.52
N CYS A 437 -4.41 -22.31 -45.51
CA CYS A 437 -4.71 -22.11 -46.91
C CYS A 437 -5.11 -23.44 -47.54
N TRP A 438 -6.39 -23.57 -47.86
CA TRP A 438 -6.90 -24.60 -48.73
C TRP A 438 -6.28 -24.47 -50.11
N GLN A 439 -5.81 -25.59 -50.62
CA GLN A 439 -5.21 -25.75 -51.93
C GLN A 439 -5.89 -26.89 -52.66
N TYR A 440 -5.94 -26.79 -53.98
CA TYR A 440 -6.37 -27.87 -54.85
C TYR A 440 -5.33 -28.20 -55.90
N GLU A 441 -5.28 -29.47 -56.30
CA GLU A 441 -4.36 -29.92 -57.32
C GLU A 441 -4.92 -29.62 -58.73
N THR A 442 -4.06 -29.11 -59.61
CA THR A 442 -4.32 -29.02 -61.05
C THR A 442 -3.01 -29.24 -61.78
N ASP A 443 -3.02 -30.21 -62.70
CA ASP A 443 -1.90 -30.53 -63.59
C ASP A 443 -0.56 -30.76 -62.83
N GLY A 444 -0.65 -31.40 -61.66
CA GLY A 444 0.48 -31.73 -60.77
C GLY A 444 0.95 -30.59 -59.85
N GLN A 445 0.28 -29.45 -59.87
CA GLN A 445 0.59 -28.28 -59.03
C GLN A 445 -0.54 -27.97 -58.05
N TRP A 446 -0.18 -27.45 -56.88
CA TRP A 446 -1.12 -27.05 -55.84
C TRP A 446 -1.42 -25.55 -55.94
N HIS A 447 -2.68 -25.21 -56.16
CA HIS A 447 -3.16 -23.84 -56.28
C HIS A 447 -4.05 -23.47 -55.10
N PRO A 448 -3.90 -22.27 -54.50
CA PRO A 448 -4.80 -21.82 -53.44
C PRO A 448 -6.23 -21.62 -53.96
N PHE A 449 -7.21 -21.80 -53.07
CA PHE A 449 -8.57 -21.29 -53.30
C PHE A 449 -8.58 -19.74 -53.29
N SER A 450 -9.62 -19.11 -53.84
CA SER A 450 -9.83 -17.67 -53.62
C SER A 450 -10.13 -17.40 -52.14
N PRO A 451 -9.96 -16.17 -51.62
CA PRO A 451 -10.21 -15.87 -50.20
C PRO A 451 -11.59 -16.33 -49.70
N GLU A 452 -12.64 -16.10 -50.49
CA GLU A 452 -14.02 -16.48 -50.17
C GLU A 452 -14.21 -18.00 -50.19
N GLY A 453 -13.51 -18.68 -51.12
CA GLY A 453 -13.45 -20.13 -51.15
C GLY A 453 -12.70 -20.71 -49.96
N ASN A 454 -11.60 -20.07 -49.54
CA ASN A 454 -10.80 -20.49 -48.39
C ASN A 454 -11.59 -20.39 -47.09
N GLU A 455 -12.35 -19.31 -46.91
CA GLU A 455 -13.24 -19.11 -45.76
C GLU A 455 -14.37 -20.15 -45.72
N GLN A 456 -15.09 -20.36 -46.83
CA GLN A 456 -16.13 -21.39 -46.92
C GLN A 456 -15.57 -22.80 -46.66
N MET A 457 -14.42 -23.13 -47.25
CA MET A 457 -13.72 -24.40 -47.03
C MET A 457 -13.34 -24.59 -45.56
N HIS A 458 -12.87 -23.54 -44.90
CA HIS A 458 -12.46 -23.59 -43.50
C HIS A 458 -13.66 -23.77 -42.56
N GLN A 459 -14.73 -23.00 -42.75
CA GLN A 459 -15.98 -23.14 -41.98
C GLN A 459 -16.59 -24.54 -42.14
N ALA A 460 -16.67 -25.04 -43.37
CA ALA A 460 -17.23 -26.36 -43.65
C ALA A 460 -16.34 -27.51 -43.11
N TYR A 461 -15.01 -27.33 -43.10
CA TYR A 461 -14.10 -28.32 -42.50
C TYR A 461 -14.16 -28.35 -40.97
N LEU A 462 -14.37 -27.20 -40.32
CA LEU A 462 -14.63 -27.18 -38.87
C LEU A 462 -15.92 -27.93 -38.54
N ALA A 463 -17.00 -27.69 -39.31
CA ALA A 463 -18.25 -28.45 -39.18
C ALA A 463 -18.08 -29.96 -39.42
N TYR A 464 -17.18 -30.37 -40.32
CA TYR A 464 -16.80 -31.77 -40.53
C TYR A 464 -16.04 -32.40 -39.36
N ILE A 465 -15.17 -31.63 -38.68
CA ILE A 465 -14.46 -32.14 -37.50
C ILE A 465 -15.43 -32.29 -36.31
N ASP A 466 -16.39 -31.36 -36.17
CA ASP A 466 -17.42 -31.41 -35.13
C ASP A 466 -18.45 -32.54 -35.38
N ASP A 467 -18.92 -32.72 -36.62
CA ASP A 467 -19.77 -33.84 -37.05
C ASP A 467 -19.32 -34.40 -38.41
N ALA A 468 -18.65 -35.56 -38.35
CA ALA A 468 -18.13 -36.24 -39.54
C ALA A 468 -19.22 -36.80 -40.48
N GLN A 469 -20.48 -36.94 -40.04
CA GLN A 469 -21.58 -37.41 -40.89
C GLN A 469 -22.30 -36.25 -41.58
N GLU A 470 -22.67 -35.19 -40.85
CA GLU A 470 -23.34 -34.03 -41.45
C GLU A 470 -22.36 -33.16 -42.25
N GLY A 471 -21.12 -33.01 -41.79
CA GLY A 471 -20.13 -32.12 -42.40
C GLY A 471 -19.31 -32.73 -43.55
N ARG A 472 -19.40 -34.04 -43.84
CA ARG A 472 -18.54 -34.71 -44.86
C ARG A 472 -18.56 -34.00 -46.22
N TRP A 473 -19.74 -33.54 -46.63
CA TRP A 473 -19.97 -32.94 -47.94
C TRP A 473 -20.30 -31.46 -47.83
N ALA A 474 -19.59 -30.61 -48.59
CA ALA A 474 -19.82 -29.17 -48.60
C ALA A 474 -19.98 -28.59 -50.01
N HIS A 475 -20.91 -27.65 -50.17
CA HIS A 475 -21.07 -26.88 -51.40
C HIS A 475 -20.30 -25.56 -51.27
N ILE A 476 -19.24 -25.41 -52.05
CA ILE A 476 -18.31 -24.28 -52.01
C ILE A 476 -18.43 -23.49 -53.32
N VAL A 477 -18.80 -22.21 -53.21
CA VAL A 477 -18.93 -21.30 -54.36
C VAL A 477 -17.77 -20.31 -54.34
N ALA A 478 -16.77 -20.56 -55.19
CA ALA A 478 -15.54 -19.78 -55.25
C ALA A 478 -15.19 -19.39 -56.69
N GLY A 479 -14.97 -18.11 -56.95
CA GLY A 479 -14.72 -17.57 -58.29
C GLY A 479 -15.89 -17.79 -59.27
N GLY A 480 -17.13 -17.72 -58.79
CA GLY A 480 -18.34 -17.96 -59.60
C GLY A 480 -18.59 -19.42 -60.00
N VAL A 481 -17.80 -20.37 -59.48
CA VAL A 481 -17.92 -21.81 -59.76
C VAL A 481 -18.29 -22.56 -58.49
N GLU A 482 -19.39 -23.31 -58.56
CA GLU A 482 -19.83 -24.23 -57.51
C GLU A 482 -19.05 -25.56 -57.57
N ARG A 483 -18.60 -26.02 -56.40
CA ARG A 483 -17.85 -27.26 -56.23
C ARG A 483 -18.40 -28.02 -55.02
N ILE A 484 -18.57 -29.32 -55.17
CA ILE A 484 -18.95 -30.24 -54.11
C ILE A 484 -17.66 -30.83 -53.55
N VAL A 485 -17.40 -30.59 -52.27
CA VAL A 485 -16.21 -31.05 -51.54
C VAL A 485 -16.57 -32.28 -50.71
N ASP A 486 -15.66 -33.24 -50.66
CA ASP A 486 -15.69 -34.41 -49.79
C ASP A 486 -14.44 -34.37 -48.90
N PHE A 487 -14.62 -34.07 -47.61
CA PHE A 487 -13.52 -33.93 -46.67
C PHE A 487 -12.95 -35.28 -46.20
N GLU A 488 -13.71 -36.37 -46.29
CA GLU A 488 -13.22 -37.71 -45.95
C GLU A 488 -12.25 -38.21 -47.04
N GLU A 489 -12.61 -38.02 -48.31
CA GLU A 489 -11.76 -38.35 -49.46
C GLU A 489 -10.68 -37.28 -49.74
N MET A 490 -10.75 -36.11 -49.10
CA MET A 490 -9.97 -34.92 -49.42
C MET A 490 -9.97 -34.61 -50.93
N THR A 491 -11.17 -34.59 -51.53
CA THR A 491 -11.36 -34.21 -52.94
C THR A 491 -12.46 -33.17 -53.14
N GLN A 492 -12.38 -32.42 -54.23
CA GLN A 492 -13.48 -31.58 -54.73
C GLN A 492 -13.94 -32.06 -56.11
N ARG A 493 -15.23 -31.86 -56.41
CA ARG A 493 -15.88 -32.16 -57.69
C ARG A 493 -16.58 -30.91 -58.20
N HIS A 494 -16.21 -30.45 -59.39
CA HIS A 494 -16.90 -29.33 -60.05
C HIS A 494 -18.36 -29.71 -60.34
N ALA A 495 -19.33 -28.91 -59.88
CA ALA A 495 -20.76 -29.26 -59.95
C ALA A 495 -21.24 -29.53 -61.39
N THR A 496 -20.95 -28.61 -62.32
CA THR A 496 -21.36 -28.72 -63.74
C THR A 496 -20.57 -29.76 -64.56
N THR A 497 -19.25 -29.83 -64.41
CA THR A 497 -18.39 -30.65 -65.31
C THR A 497 -18.04 -32.02 -64.76
N GLY A 498 -18.33 -32.29 -63.48
CA GLY A 498 -17.97 -33.53 -62.80
C GLY A 498 -16.47 -33.76 -62.57
N ARG A 499 -15.57 -32.88 -63.06
CA ARG A 499 -14.12 -33.02 -62.89
C ARG A 499 -13.75 -33.02 -61.40
N ARG A 500 -13.14 -34.11 -60.93
CA ARG A 500 -12.58 -34.23 -59.58
C ARG A 500 -11.15 -33.68 -59.51
N ARG A 501 -10.75 -33.17 -58.35
CA ARG A 501 -9.40 -32.70 -58.00
C ARG A 501 -9.10 -33.02 -56.53
N SER A 502 -7.86 -33.36 -56.22
CA SER A 502 -7.34 -33.46 -54.84
C SER A 502 -7.44 -32.09 -54.15
N ILE A 503 -7.70 -32.06 -52.85
CA ILE A 503 -7.59 -30.87 -51.99
C ILE A 503 -6.68 -31.15 -50.80
N ARG A 504 -6.10 -30.10 -50.22
CA ARG A 504 -5.38 -30.16 -48.95
C ARG A 504 -5.48 -28.82 -48.23
N ILE A 505 -5.19 -28.83 -46.93
CA ILE A 505 -5.00 -27.62 -46.14
C ILE A 505 -3.51 -27.42 -45.86
N ALA A 506 -2.99 -26.23 -46.14
CA ALA A 506 -1.65 -25.81 -45.80
C ALA A 506 -1.75 -24.84 -44.62
N THR A 507 -1.58 -25.34 -43.39
CA THR A 507 -1.75 -24.58 -42.14
C THR A 507 -0.71 -23.47 -41.95
N GLY A 508 0.41 -23.52 -42.66
CA GLY A 508 1.50 -22.54 -42.55
C GLY A 508 2.33 -22.69 -41.27
N VAL A 509 2.28 -23.87 -40.63
CA VAL A 509 3.16 -24.25 -39.52
C VAL A 509 4.43 -24.95 -40.06
N PRO A 510 5.51 -25.04 -39.27
CA PRO A 510 6.70 -25.78 -39.66
C PRO A 510 6.40 -27.26 -39.93
N LEU A 511 7.12 -27.87 -40.89
CA LEU A 511 6.93 -29.28 -41.31
C LEU A 511 7.27 -30.31 -40.22
N GLN A 512 7.92 -29.86 -39.15
CA GLN A 512 8.35 -30.63 -37.99
C GLN A 512 7.27 -30.68 -36.90
N TRP A 513 6.16 -29.96 -37.06
CA TRP A 513 5.00 -30.08 -36.17
C TRP A 513 4.30 -31.41 -36.43
N GLU A 514 3.93 -32.09 -35.35
CA GLU A 514 3.32 -33.42 -35.40
C GLU A 514 1.79 -33.35 -35.34
N SER A 515 1.23 -32.26 -34.81
CA SER A 515 -0.21 -32.02 -34.77
C SER A 515 -0.78 -31.95 -36.18
N THR A 516 -1.81 -32.76 -36.44
CA THR A 516 -2.54 -32.74 -37.70
C THR A 516 -3.25 -31.40 -37.91
N PRO A 517 -3.60 -31.04 -39.17
CA PRO A 517 -4.40 -29.84 -39.41
C PRO A 517 -5.75 -29.83 -38.68
N ALA A 518 -6.37 -30.98 -38.42
CA ALA A 518 -7.62 -31.06 -37.66
C ALA A 518 -7.40 -30.69 -36.19
N GLU A 519 -6.36 -31.24 -35.56
CA GLU A 519 -5.99 -30.91 -34.17
C GLU A 519 -5.63 -29.43 -34.04
N LEU A 520 -4.77 -28.91 -34.92
CA LEU A 520 -4.33 -27.51 -34.93
C LEU A 520 -5.47 -26.50 -35.07
N LEU A 521 -6.51 -26.85 -35.84
CA LEU A 521 -7.68 -25.99 -36.02
C LEU A 521 -8.70 -26.07 -34.88
N THR A 522 -8.69 -27.15 -34.09
CA THR A 522 -9.66 -27.38 -33.00
C THR A 522 -9.08 -27.22 -31.60
N GLN A 523 -7.86 -26.70 -31.46
CA GLN A 523 -7.20 -26.37 -30.17
C GLN A 523 -7.97 -25.32 -29.35
N THR A 524 -9.02 -25.74 -28.65
CA THR A 524 -10.04 -24.84 -28.07
C THR A 524 -10.23 -24.98 -26.55
N GLY A 525 -9.45 -25.82 -25.86
CA GLY A 525 -9.46 -25.82 -24.39
C GLY A 525 -8.64 -26.90 -23.70
N ASP A 526 -8.55 -28.11 -24.28
CA ASP A 526 -7.67 -29.13 -23.70
C ASP A 526 -6.22 -28.67 -23.78
N LEU A 527 -5.55 -28.71 -22.64
CA LEU A 527 -4.16 -28.34 -22.53
C LEU A 527 -3.24 -29.42 -23.14
N SER A 528 -3.66 -30.69 -23.13
CA SER A 528 -2.84 -31.80 -23.63
C SER A 528 -2.52 -31.66 -25.12
N ALA A 529 -3.48 -31.15 -25.91
CA ALA A 529 -3.38 -30.93 -27.36
C ALA A 529 -2.34 -29.87 -27.80
N PHE A 530 -1.70 -29.16 -26.86
CA PHE A 530 -0.58 -28.25 -27.16
C PHE A 530 0.80 -28.87 -26.90
N TYR A 531 0.88 -29.98 -26.15
CA TYR A 531 2.15 -30.57 -25.69
C TYR A 531 2.53 -31.79 -26.52
N VAL A 532 3.48 -31.64 -27.44
CA VAL A 532 4.06 -32.75 -28.19
C VAL A 532 5.39 -33.16 -27.55
N GLU A 533 5.55 -34.41 -27.11
CA GLU A 533 6.80 -34.87 -26.49
C GLU A 533 7.92 -35.07 -27.53
N VAL A 534 9.11 -34.52 -27.25
CA VAL A 534 10.26 -34.55 -28.17
C VAL A 534 11.17 -35.71 -27.81
N GLU A 535 11.10 -36.79 -28.59
CA GLU A 535 11.95 -37.97 -28.42
C GLU A 535 13.40 -37.80 -28.96
N ASP A 536 13.69 -36.72 -29.69
CA ASP A 536 15.01 -36.50 -30.30
C ASP A 536 16.14 -36.41 -29.25
N ALA A 537 17.00 -37.44 -29.25
CA ALA A 537 18.15 -37.55 -28.38
C ALA A 537 19.19 -36.41 -28.59
N ALA A 538 19.29 -35.83 -29.78
CA ALA A 538 20.16 -34.68 -30.05
C ALA A 538 19.59 -33.41 -29.40
N PHE A 539 18.32 -33.09 -29.63
CA PHE A 539 17.60 -31.99 -28.96
C PHE A 539 17.68 -32.11 -27.43
N LEU A 540 17.38 -33.30 -26.90
CA LEU A 540 17.50 -33.61 -25.47
C LEU A 540 18.93 -33.39 -24.93
N LYS A 541 19.97 -33.69 -25.72
CA LYS A 541 21.37 -33.45 -25.36
C LYS A 541 21.71 -31.96 -25.32
N VAL A 542 21.16 -31.16 -26.24
CA VAL A 542 21.32 -29.69 -26.27
C VAL A 542 20.65 -29.05 -25.06
N ILE A 543 19.39 -29.37 -24.77
CA ILE A 543 18.68 -28.90 -23.56
C ILE A 543 19.45 -29.29 -22.28
N LYS A 544 19.94 -30.54 -22.18
CA LYS A 544 20.77 -30.99 -21.06
C LYS A 544 22.11 -30.24 -20.96
N ARG A 545 22.70 -29.81 -22.08
CA ARG A 545 23.92 -28.99 -22.12
C ARG A 545 23.59 -27.58 -21.60
N LEU A 546 22.59 -26.92 -22.14
CA LEU A 546 22.14 -25.58 -21.71
C LEU A 546 21.86 -25.51 -20.21
N LEU A 547 20.96 -26.35 -19.69
CA LEU A 547 20.59 -26.31 -18.26
C LEU A 547 21.78 -26.52 -17.29
N ARG A 548 22.83 -27.23 -17.73
CA ARG A 548 24.05 -27.44 -16.93
C ARG A 548 25.05 -26.28 -17.00
N PHE A 549 25.10 -25.56 -18.11
CA PHE A 549 26.18 -24.61 -18.42
C PHE A 549 25.72 -23.14 -18.53
N THR A 550 24.47 -22.85 -18.94
CA THR A 550 23.92 -21.48 -19.02
C THR A 550 22.99 -21.12 -17.86
N GLY A 551 22.50 -22.10 -17.09
CA GLY A 551 21.58 -21.90 -15.96
C GLY A 551 22.17 -21.15 -14.76
N HIS A 552 22.32 -19.83 -14.89
CA HIS A 552 22.90 -18.89 -13.91
C HIS A 552 24.38 -19.15 -13.56
N ALA A 553 25.16 -19.70 -14.50
CA ALA A 553 26.52 -20.14 -14.23
C ALA A 553 27.53 -19.03 -13.88
N TRP A 554 27.21 -17.76 -14.14
CA TRP A 554 28.09 -16.62 -13.86
C TRP A 554 28.09 -16.17 -12.40
N ASP A 555 27.00 -16.39 -11.65
CA ASP A 555 26.95 -16.03 -10.24
C ASP A 555 27.44 -17.20 -9.37
N ALA A 556 28.74 -17.17 -9.08
CA ALA A 556 29.38 -18.12 -8.18
C ALA A 556 28.92 -17.98 -6.70
N SER A 557 28.03 -17.03 -6.36
CA SER A 557 27.45 -16.86 -5.02
C SER A 557 26.38 -17.92 -4.68
N ARG A 558 26.84 -19.17 -4.61
CA ARG A 558 26.40 -20.25 -3.70
C ARG A 558 24.99 -20.84 -3.80
N GLU A 559 23.96 -20.19 -4.32
CA GLU A 559 22.59 -20.77 -4.29
C GLU A 559 22.07 -21.33 -5.62
N CYS A 560 22.36 -20.72 -6.77
CA CYS A 560 21.80 -21.15 -8.06
C CYS A 560 22.42 -22.44 -8.65
N SER A 561 23.40 -23.05 -7.95
CA SER A 561 24.05 -24.32 -8.34
C SER A 561 23.09 -25.51 -8.51
N ARG A 562 21.83 -25.39 -8.08
CA ARG A 562 20.79 -26.43 -8.20
C ARG A 562 20.54 -26.84 -9.66
N MET A 563 20.62 -25.92 -10.63
CA MET A 563 20.40 -26.24 -12.06
C MET A 563 21.43 -27.22 -12.62
N LYS A 564 22.67 -27.21 -12.12
CA LYS A 564 23.70 -28.21 -12.50
C LYS A 564 23.33 -29.65 -12.08
N LYS A 565 22.42 -29.80 -11.12
CA LYS A 565 21.87 -31.08 -10.65
C LYS A 565 20.49 -31.39 -11.23
N ALA A 566 19.90 -30.48 -12.03
CA ALA A 566 18.60 -30.70 -12.63
C ALA A 566 18.65 -31.88 -13.62
N THR A 567 17.66 -32.75 -13.54
CA THR A 567 17.45 -33.84 -14.49
C THR A 567 16.27 -33.48 -15.38
N VAL A 568 16.52 -33.42 -16.69
CA VAL A 568 15.45 -33.33 -17.69
C VAL A 568 14.68 -34.65 -17.65
N LYS A 569 13.39 -34.61 -17.28
CA LYS A 569 12.49 -35.78 -17.26
C LYS A 569 11.95 -36.07 -18.67
N SER A 570 11.29 -35.07 -19.24
CA SER A 570 10.76 -35.00 -20.59
C SER A 570 11.09 -33.63 -21.19
N VAL A 571 10.89 -33.48 -22.50
CA VAL A 571 10.89 -32.19 -23.20
C VAL A 571 9.67 -32.19 -24.10
N HIS A 572 8.92 -31.10 -24.10
CA HIS A 572 7.75 -30.96 -24.94
C HIS A 572 7.89 -29.74 -25.84
N ARG A 573 7.64 -29.91 -27.14
CA ARG A 573 7.41 -28.82 -28.10
C ARG A 573 5.98 -28.32 -27.89
N ILE A 574 5.82 -27.00 -27.83
CA ILE A 574 4.51 -26.37 -27.67
C ILE A 574 3.98 -26.00 -29.04
N GLU A 575 3.04 -26.78 -29.55
CA GLU A 575 2.39 -26.56 -30.84
C GLU A 575 1.07 -25.82 -30.60
N ASN A 576 1.12 -24.50 -30.43
CA ASN A 576 -0.08 -23.67 -30.31
C ASN A 576 -0.30 -22.87 -31.59
N TYR A 577 -1.31 -23.26 -32.38
CA TYR A 577 -1.58 -22.67 -33.69
C TYR A 577 -1.96 -21.19 -33.62
N HIS A 578 -2.71 -20.79 -32.59
CA HIS A 578 -3.12 -19.40 -32.38
C HIS A 578 -1.93 -18.51 -32.02
N LEU A 579 -1.02 -18.98 -31.15
CA LEU A 579 0.21 -18.25 -30.81
C LEU A 579 1.17 -18.19 -32.00
N TRP A 580 1.28 -19.25 -32.81
CA TRP A 580 2.05 -19.25 -34.05
C TRP A 580 1.56 -18.19 -35.04
N ARG A 581 0.24 -18.09 -35.27
CA ARG A 581 -0.35 -17.04 -36.12
C ARG A 581 -0.03 -15.63 -35.61
N ARG A 582 -0.14 -15.39 -34.29
CA ARG A 582 0.24 -14.10 -33.66
C ARG A 582 1.74 -13.79 -33.84
N TYR A 583 2.60 -14.79 -33.70
CA TYR A 583 4.05 -14.69 -33.91
C TYR A 583 4.39 -14.36 -35.38
N GLN A 584 3.83 -15.09 -36.34
CA GLN A 584 4.04 -14.84 -37.77
C GLN A 584 3.54 -13.45 -38.19
N ALA A 585 2.38 -13.01 -37.68
CA ALA A 585 1.91 -11.64 -37.88
C ALA A 585 2.90 -10.60 -37.30
N ARG A 586 3.43 -10.84 -36.10
CA ARG A 586 4.41 -9.96 -35.46
C ARG A 586 5.73 -9.87 -36.25
N LEU A 587 6.24 -11.00 -36.76
CA LEU A 587 7.41 -11.01 -37.65
C LEU A 587 7.18 -10.16 -38.90
N ARG A 588 6.02 -10.31 -39.56
CA ARG A 588 5.65 -9.48 -40.73
C ARG A 588 5.65 -8.00 -40.39
N THR A 589 5.01 -7.59 -39.28
CA THR A 589 5.04 -6.18 -38.84
C THR A 589 6.45 -5.67 -38.59
N MET A 590 7.33 -6.45 -37.95
CA MET A 590 8.71 -6.04 -37.71
C MET A 590 9.53 -5.90 -39.01
N ARG A 591 9.30 -6.80 -39.98
CA ARG A 591 9.89 -6.73 -41.33
C ARG A 591 9.41 -5.50 -42.12
N GLU A 592 8.11 -5.23 -42.09
CA GLU A 592 7.53 -4.04 -42.69
C GLU A 592 8.07 -2.75 -42.07
N ASP A 593 8.14 -2.67 -40.73
CA ASP A 593 8.68 -1.50 -40.03
C ASP A 593 10.16 -1.27 -40.37
N ARG A 594 10.95 -2.34 -40.48
CA ARG A 594 12.35 -2.25 -40.93
C ARG A 594 12.45 -1.72 -42.37
N ALA A 595 11.59 -2.20 -43.27
CA ALA A 595 11.53 -1.74 -44.65
C ALA A 595 11.06 -0.27 -44.76
N LYS A 596 9.99 0.11 -44.05
CA LYS A 596 9.44 1.47 -43.97
C LYS A 596 10.48 2.48 -43.46
N ARG A 597 11.24 2.12 -42.43
CA ARG A 597 12.30 2.98 -41.84
C ARG A 597 13.56 3.08 -42.69
N ARG A 598 13.64 2.37 -43.84
CA ARG A 598 14.82 2.30 -44.72
C ARG A 598 16.12 2.01 -43.96
N LEU A 599 16.05 1.17 -42.93
CA LEU A 599 17.20 0.77 -42.14
C LEU A 599 18.06 -0.23 -42.94
N ASN A 600 18.82 0.31 -43.90
CA ASN A 600 19.86 -0.39 -44.65
C ASN A 600 21.05 -0.80 -43.76
N PHE A 601 21.03 -0.44 -42.48
CA PHE A 601 21.93 -1.01 -41.50
C PHE A 601 21.66 -2.51 -41.38
N LYS A 602 22.73 -3.29 -41.55
CA LYS A 602 22.79 -4.67 -41.10
C LYS A 602 22.54 -4.66 -39.60
N LEU A 603 21.51 -5.37 -39.12
CA LEU A 603 21.42 -5.66 -37.68
C LEU A 603 22.63 -6.53 -37.37
N GLU A 604 23.54 -6.01 -36.55
CA GLU A 604 24.51 -6.86 -35.86
C GLU A 604 23.76 -7.55 -34.73
N PRO A 605 23.74 -8.90 -34.68
CA PRO A 605 23.00 -9.63 -33.66
C PRO A 605 23.43 -9.21 -32.25
N VAL A 606 22.47 -8.86 -31.39
CA VAL A 606 22.81 -8.46 -30.02
C VAL A 606 23.35 -9.66 -29.27
N ALA A 607 24.60 -9.59 -28.80
CA ALA A 607 25.23 -10.67 -28.03
C ALA A 607 24.36 -11.06 -26.82
N LEU A 608 24.16 -12.36 -26.62
CA LEU A 608 23.44 -12.86 -25.46
C LEU A 608 24.35 -12.80 -24.23
N ASP A 609 23.99 -11.96 -23.25
CA ASP A 609 24.67 -11.89 -21.94
C ASP A 609 24.55 -13.20 -21.12
N LEU A 610 23.85 -14.20 -21.66
CA LEU A 610 23.71 -15.56 -21.12
C LEU A 610 24.73 -16.57 -21.70
N ASP A 611 25.55 -16.19 -22.69
CA ASP A 611 26.45 -17.11 -23.40
C ASP A 611 27.71 -17.55 -22.63
N GLY A 612 28.02 -16.88 -21.52
CA GLY A 612 29.29 -17.09 -20.83
C GLY A 612 30.49 -16.69 -21.70
N ARG A 613 31.59 -17.44 -21.59
CA ARG A 613 32.73 -17.34 -22.53
C ARG A 613 32.63 -18.32 -23.71
N GLU A 614 31.65 -19.22 -23.71
CA GLU A 614 31.62 -20.37 -24.62
C GLU A 614 30.63 -20.21 -25.78
N GLY A 615 29.84 -19.12 -25.83
CA GLY A 615 28.88 -18.90 -26.94
C GLY A 615 27.73 -19.90 -26.95
N LEU A 616 27.49 -20.59 -25.83
CA LEU A 616 26.74 -21.85 -25.84
C LEU A 616 25.25 -21.70 -26.20
N MET A 617 24.60 -20.62 -25.77
CA MET A 617 23.21 -20.36 -26.13
C MET A 617 23.11 -19.96 -27.60
N THR A 618 24.06 -19.18 -28.11
CA THR A 618 24.18 -18.81 -29.54
C THR A 618 24.43 -20.03 -30.43
N ASP A 619 25.37 -20.90 -30.07
CA ASP A 619 25.62 -22.17 -30.79
C ASP A 619 24.36 -23.05 -30.83
N SER A 620 23.67 -23.17 -29.68
CA SER A 620 22.49 -24.02 -29.52
C SER A 620 21.25 -23.50 -30.26
N GLN A 621 21.20 -22.23 -30.67
CA GLN A 621 20.04 -21.67 -31.40
C GLN A 621 19.69 -22.50 -32.64
N ARG A 622 20.70 -23.03 -33.33
CA ARG A 622 20.53 -23.82 -34.56
C ARG A 622 19.96 -25.21 -34.31
N ASP A 623 20.28 -25.79 -33.16
CA ASP A 623 19.78 -27.10 -32.75
C ASP A 623 18.42 -27.02 -32.04
N LEU A 624 18.00 -25.81 -31.63
CA LEU A 624 16.72 -25.53 -30.97
C LEU A 624 15.65 -25.00 -31.93
N ASP A 625 15.92 -24.99 -33.23
CA ASP A 625 14.97 -24.58 -34.26
C ASP A 625 13.67 -25.43 -34.17
N CYS A 626 12.54 -24.77 -33.90
CA CYS A 626 11.21 -25.40 -33.83
C CYS A 626 10.60 -25.69 -35.22
N GLY A 627 11.38 -25.48 -36.29
CA GLY A 627 11.16 -25.97 -37.64
C GLY A 627 11.30 -24.92 -38.76
N GLU A 628 11.41 -23.64 -38.40
CA GLU A 628 11.74 -22.54 -39.31
C GLU A 628 12.99 -21.81 -38.78
N PRO A 629 14.06 -21.65 -39.60
CA PRO A 629 15.27 -20.98 -39.18
C PRO A 629 14.98 -19.57 -38.63
N LEU A 630 15.48 -19.31 -37.41
CA LEU A 630 15.26 -18.05 -36.69
C LEU A 630 15.48 -16.84 -37.58
N ALA A 631 14.56 -15.88 -37.49
CA ALA A 631 14.51 -14.68 -38.30
C ALA A 631 15.66 -13.72 -37.94
N CYS A 632 16.85 -14.00 -38.48
CA CYS A 632 18.07 -13.21 -38.27
C CYS A 632 17.95 -11.76 -38.78
N ASP A 633 16.95 -11.48 -39.62
CA ASP A 633 16.60 -10.14 -40.09
C ASP A 633 15.84 -9.29 -39.05
N VAL A 634 15.41 -9.88 -37.92
CA VAL A 634 14.82 -9.20 -36.78
C VAL A 634 15.49 -9.53 -35.44
N ASP A 635 16.70 -10.11 -35.47
CA ASP A 635 17.49 -10.53 -34.30
C ASP A 635 16.74 -11.48 -33.35
N GLU A 636 16.01 -12.44 -33.94
CA GLU A 636 15.26 -13.45 -33.19
C GLU A 636 16.16 -14.41 -32.41
N LYS A 637 15.78 -14.72 -31.16
CA LYS A 637 16.51 -15.62 -30.27
C LYS A 637 15.59 -16.41 -29.36
N ILE A 638 15.94 -17.67 -29.14
CA ILE A 638 15.38 -18.55 -28.12
C ILE A 638 16.08 -18.24 -26.79
N LEU A 639 15.29 -18.15 -25.72
CA LEU A 639 15.75 -17.86 -24.35
C LEU A 639 15.11 -18.84 -23.36
N LEU A 640 15.73 -19.01 -22.19
CA LEU A 640 15.17 -19.81 -21.10
C LEU A 640 14.31 -18.94 -20.18
N HIS A 641 13.12 -19.43 -19.83
CA HIS A 641 12.23 -18.82 -18.85
C HIS A 641 11.80 -19.86 -17.80
N GLY A 642 11.83 -19.48 -16.52
CA GLY A 642 11.38 -20.33 -15.40
C GLY A 642 10.18 -19.71 -14.70
N THR A 643 9.14 -20.50 -14.44
CA THR A 643 7.86 -20.06 -13.86
C THR A 643 7.20 -21.18 -13.04
N SER A 644 6.10 -20.89 -12.35
CA SER A 644 5.30 -21.92 -11.67
C SER A 644 4.50 -22.76 -12.67
N TRP A 645 4.15 -24.00 -12.31
CA TRP A 645 3.36 -24.88 -13.17
C TRP A 645 2.04 -24.24 -13.63
N SER A 646 1.30 -23.62 -12.69
CA SER A 646 0.05 -22.90 -12.98
C SER A 646 0.20 -21.80 -14.02
N ASN A 647 1.35 -21.12 -14.05
CA ASN A 647 1.62 -20.06 -15.00
C ASN A 647 2.12 -20.62 -16.33
N ALA A 648 2.83 -21.75 -16.34
CA ALA A 648 3.24 -22.44 -17.56
C ALA A 648 2.02 -22.83 -18.41
N ASP A 649 0.98 -23.40 -17.79
CA ASP A 649 -0.26 -23.80 -18.46
C ASP A 649 -1.00 -22.59 -19.09
N SER A 650 -1.01 -21.44 -18.39
CA SER A 650 -1.55 -20.17 -18.92
C SER A 650 -0.72 -19.63 -20.08
N ILE A 651 0.63 -19.66 -19.97
CA ILE A 651 1.54 -19.24 -21.04
C ILE A 651 1.41 -20.13 -22.28
N VAL A 652 1.22 -21.44 -22.12
CA VAL A 652 1.01 -22.39 -23.23
C VAL A 652 -0.27 -22.08 -24.00
N ARG A 653 -1.36 -21.69 -23.31
CA ARG A 653 -2.63 -21.32 -23.96
C ARG A 653 -2.63 -19.91 -24.57
N HIS A 654 -2.21 -18.91 -23.79
CA HIS A 654 -2.47 -17.48 -24.05
C HIS A 654 -1.22 -16.68 -24.42
N GLY A 655 -0.03 -17.29 -24.27
CA GLY A 655 1.27 -16.67 -24.45
C GLY A 655 1.73 -15.89 -23.22
N PHE A 656 2.90 -15.25 -23.31
CA PHE A 656 3.50 -14.52 -22.19
C PHE A 656 2.71 -13.27 -21.74
N ASP A 657 1.77 -12.77 -22.54
CA ASP A 657 1.00 -11.55 -22.24
C ASP A 657 -0.26 -11.77 -21.35
N HIS A 658 -0.25 -12.85 -20.55
CA HIS A 658 -1.25 -13.19 -19.53
C HIS A 658 -1.55 -12.08 -18.48
N ARG A 659 -0.81 -10.97 -18.48
CA ARG A 659 -1.16 -9.74 -17.74
C ARG A 659 -2.61 -9.31 -18.02
N TYR A 660 -3.10 -9.49 -19.25
CA TYR A 660 -4.48 -9.17 -19.61
C TYR A 660 -5.52 -10.01 -18.84
N GLU A 661 -5.25 -11.29 -18.60
CA GLU A 661 -6.14 -12.17 -17.83
C GLU A 661 -6.02 -11.93 -16.32
N GLN A 662 -4.83 -11.61 -15.82
CA GLN A 662 -4.67 -11.16 -14.43
C GLN A 662 -5.36 -9.82 -14.19
N ASP A 663 -5.32 -8.89 -15.15
CA ASP A 663 -6.07 -7.63 -15.09
C ASP A 663 -7.58 -7.85 -15.18
N LEU A 664 -8.06 -8.78 -16.03
CA LEU A 664 -9.48 -9.17 -16.09
C LEU A 664 -9.94 -9.82 -14.77
N ALA A 665 -9.19 -10.79 -14.23
CA ALA A 665 -9.52 -11.43 -12.97
C ALA A 665 -9.48 -10.42 -11.80
N SER A 666 -8.50 -9.50 -11.82
CA SER A 666 -8.41 -8.42 -10.84
C SER A 666 -9.56 -7.43 -10.96
N THR A 667 -9.99 -7.05 -12.18
CA THR A 667 -11.16 -6.17 -12.37
C THR A 667 -12.47 -6.87 -12.02
N HIS A 668 -12.63 -8.17 -12.28
CA HIS A 668 -13.78 -8.94 -11.79
C HIS A 668 -13.81 -9.02 -10.27
N SER A 669 -12.66 -9.26 -9.62
CA SER A 669 -12.54 -9.25 -8.15
C SER A 669 -12.86 -7.86 -7.57
N LEU A 670 -12.31 -6.79 -8.17
CA LEU A 670 -12.56 -5.41 -7.77
C LEU A 670 -14.05 -5.05 -7.93
N ARG A 671 -14.67 -5.44 -9.05
CA ARG A 671 -16.10 -5.23 -9.34
C ARG A 671 -16.99 -5.94 -8.32
N SER A 672 -16.69 -7.19 -7.97
CA SER A 672 -17.41 -7.90 -6.91
C SER A 672 -17.31 -7.13 -5.59
N ARG A 673 -16.10 -6.75 -5.19
CA ARG A 673 -15.86 -6.02 -3.94
C ARG A 673 -16.52 -4.64 -3.88
N VAL A 674 -16.62 -3.94 -5.02
CA VAL A 674 -17.36 -2.67 -5.12
C VAL A 674 -18.88 -2.90 -4.96
N LEU A 675 -19.43 -3.98 -5.53
CA LEU A 675 -20.83 -4.35 -5.35
C LEU A 675 -21.13 -4.75 -3.89
N ASP A 676 -20.23 -5.51 -3.25
CA ASP A 676 -20.34 -5.89 -1.84
C ASP A 676 -20.34 -4.67 -0.92
N LEU A 677 -19.43 -3.71 -1.16
CA LEU A 677 -19.35 -2.44 -0.42
C LEU A 677 -20.56 -1.54 -0.68
N ALA A 678 -21.10 -1.51 -1.90
CA ALA A 678 -22.34 -0.79 -2.19
C ALA A 678 -23.53 -1.40 -1.42
N ALA A 679 -23.65 -2.73 -1.40
CA ALA A 679 -24.67 -3.45 -0.63
C ALA A 679 -24.49 -3.31 0.88
N GLU A 680 -23.27 -3.15 1.39
CA GLU A 680 -23.00 -2.83 2.79
C GLU A 680 -23.38 -1.39 3.14
N ARG A 681 -22.99 -0.41 2.31
CA ARG A 681 -23.40 1.00 2.42
C ARG A 681 -24.92 1.14 2.45
N ASP A 682 -25.63 0.42 1.58
CA ASP A 682 -27.08 0.53 1.46
C ASP A 682 -27.80 -0.15 2.64
N ARG A 683 -27.23 -1.23 3.20
CA ARG A 683 -27.65 -1.79 4.49
C ARG A 683 -27.42 -0.82 5.66
N ALA A 684 -26.27 -0.14 5.70
CA ALA A 684 -25.98 0.86 6.72
C ALA A 684 -26.95 2.06 6.64
N LYS A 685 -27.23 2.56 5.42
CA LYS A 685 -28.26 3.60 5.19
C LYS A 685 -29.64 3.15 5.63
N ALA A 686 -30.05 1.90 5.37
CA ALA A 686 -31.32 1.37 5.84
C ALA A 686 -31.39 1.29 7.37
N GLN A 687 -30.30 0.88 8.04
CA GLN A 687 -30.20 0.84 9.51
C GLN A 687 -30.18 2.24 10.14
N GLN A 688 -29.70 3.26 9.42
CA GLN A 688 -29.72 4.67 9.82
C GLN A 688 -30.97 5.42 9.34
N SER A 689 -31.97 4.72 8.78
CA SER A 689 -33.22 5.37 8.38
C SER A 689 -33.93 6.00 9.59
N PRO A 690 -34.59 7.16 9.43
CA PRO A 690 -35.29 7.84 10.51
C PRO A 690 -36.27 6.94 11.28
N ASP A 691 -36.98 6.05 10.57
CA ASP A 691 -37.92 5.10 11.17
C ASP A 691 -37.23 4.04 12.04
N VAL A 692 -36.10 3.49 11.60
CA VAL A 692 -35.34 2.49 12.36
C VAL A 692 -34.70 3.13 13.61
N LEU A 693 -34.15 4.34 13.47
CA LEU A 693 -33.62 5.10 14.60
C LEU A 693 -34.72 5.50 15.59
N ALA A 694 -35.87 5.95 15.10
CA ALA A 694 -37.03 6.27 15.92
C ALA A 694 -37.59 5.04 16.66
N GLY A 695 -37.67 3.89 15.99
CA GLY A 695 -38.08 2.62 16.61
C GLY A 695 -37.11 2.16 17.70
N ARG A 696 -35.80 2.32 17.46
CA ARG A 696 -34.77 2.01 18.46
C ARG A 696 -34.87 2.94 19.68
N LEU A 697 -34.96 4.25 19.48
CA LEU A 697 -35.14 5.22 20.57
C LEU A 697 -36.44 4.98 21.35
N GLN A 698 -37.51 4.56 20.68
CA GLN A 698 -38.77 4.17 21.33
C GLN A 698 -38.59 2.93 22.22
N THR A 699 -37.84 1.93 21.77
CA THR A 699 -37.51 0.72 22.54
C THR A 699 -36.63 1.05 23.75
N GLU A 700 -35.60 1.85 23.54
CA GLU A 700 -34.69 2.30 24.61
C GLU A 700 -35.38 3.23 25.61
N ALA A 701 -36.39 4.01 25.21
CA ALA A 701 -37.20 4.81 26.13
C ALA A 701 -38.18 3.95 26.94
N ALA A 702 -38.73 2.88 26.35
CA ALA A 702 -39.58 1.92 27.06
C ALA A 702 -38.78 1.12 28.11
N ALA A 703 -37.50 0.81 27.84
CA ALA A 703 -36.61 0.19 28.80
C ALA A 703 -36.34 1.09 30.02
N ASP A 704 -36.00 2.37 29.81
CA ASP A 704 -35.82 3.35 30.90
C ASP A 704 -37.11 3.54 31.72
N ASP A 705 -38.28 3.47 31.06
CA ASP A 705 -39.57 3.58 31.73
C ASP A 705 -39.83 2.37 32.65
N HIS A 706 -39.56 1.16 32.14
CA HIS A 706 -39.68 -0.09 32.90
C HIS A 706 -38.67 -0.13 34.06
N GLU A 707 -37.45 0.38 33.90
CA GLU A 707 -36.50 0.53 35.00
C GLU A 707 -37.04 1.49 36.08
N ALA A 708 -37.60 2.64 35.68
CA ALA A 708 -38.20 3.59 36.62
C ALA A 708 -39.42 2.98 37.36
N GLU A 709 -40.28 2.22 36.68
CA GLU A 709 -41.38 1.50 37.35
C GLU A 709 -40.86 0.38 38.27
N ALA A 710 -39.82 -0.35 37.89
CA ALA A 710 -39.21 -1.36 38.77
C ALA A 710 -38.61 -0.74 40.04
N ILE A 711 -37.96 0.41 39.94
CA ILE A 711 -37.45 1.19 41.10
C ILE A 711 -38.60 1.66 42.00
N LEU A 712 -39.76 2.04 41.43
CA LEU A 712 -40.95 2.42 42.19
C LEU A 712 -41.58 1.20 42.89
N THR A 713 -41.72 0.08 42.20
CA THR A 713 -42.29 -1.16 42.74
C THR A 713 -41.44 -1.71 43.89
N ASP A 714 -40.12 -1.80 43.74
CA ASP A 714 -39.20 -2.25 44.82
C ASP A 714 -39.38 -1.41 46.10
N VAL A 715 -39.48 -0.09 45.96
CA VAL A 715 -39.71 0.81 47.10
C VAL A 715 -41.10 0.66 47.73
N LEU A 716 -42.13 0.35 46.94
CA LEU A 716 -43.48 0.08 47.46
C LEU A 716 -43.59 -1.29 48.15
N GLU A 717 -42.92 -2.31 47.62
CA GLU A 717 -42.93 -3.68 48.16
C GLU A 717 -42.14 -3.82 49.47
N GLN A 718 -41.10 -3.00 49.67
CA GLN A 718 -40.28 -3.03 50.90
C GLN A 718 -41.07 -2.65 52.17
N GLY A 719 -42.21 -1.96 52.06
CA GLY A 719 -43.21 -1.80 53.13
C GLY A 719 -42.76 -1.10 54.43
N GLN A 720 -41.53 -0.61 54.49
CA GLN A 720 -40.94 0.05 55.65
C GLN A 720 -40.90 1.57 55.48
N SER A 721 -40.84 2.30 56.60
CA SER A 721 -40.63 3.75 56.59
C SER A 721 -39.24 4.04 56.05
N LEU A 722 -39.16 4.56 54.82
CA LEU A 722 -37.91 4.97 54.18
C LEU A 722 -37.20 6.02 55.04
N GLU A 723 -35.94 5.77 55.39
CA GLU A 723 -35.09 6.83 55.93
C GLU A 723 -34.82 7.91 54.87
N ALA A 724 -34.55 9.14 55.32
CA ALA A 724 -34.46 10.31 54.45
C ALA A 724 -33.36 10.19 53.36
N SER A 725 -32.29 9.44 53.64
CA SER A 725 -31.24 9.09 52.68
C SER A 725 -31.77 8.18 51.57
N SER A 726 -32.45 7.09 51.93
CA SER A 726 -33.07 6.14 50.99
C SER A 726 -34.11 6.80 50.10
N LEU A 727 -34.92 7.71 50.66
CA LEU A 727 -35.89 8.51 49.90
C LEU A 727 -35.21 9.45 48.90
N SER A 728 -34.08 10.07 49.27
CA SER A 728 -33.28 10.92 48.37
C SER A 728 -32.67 10.12 47.22
N ASP A 729 -32.11 8.94 47.51
CA ASP A 729 -31.50 8.06 46.52
C ASP A 729 -32.55 7.45 45.56
N PHE A 730 -33.72 7.04 46.07
CA PHE A 730 -34.87 6.66 45.25
C PHE A 730 -35.28 7.78 44.29
N SER A 731 -35.55 8.97 44.83
CA SER A 731 -36.00 10.12 44.05
C SER A 731 -35.00 10.48 42.95
N ARG A 732 -33.70 10.46 43.27
CA ARG A 732 -32.63 10.70 42.29
C ARG A 732 -32.63 9.68 41.14
N LYS A 733 -32.70 8.38 41.45
CA LYS A 733 -32.69 7.31 40.44
C LYS A 733 -33.94 7.33 39.58
N PHE A 734 -35.13 7.39 40.21
CA PHE A 734 -36.41 7.44 39.50
C PHE A 734 -36.51 8.63 38.55
N LEU A 735 -36.15 9.84 39.02
CA LEU A 735 -36.13 11.04 38.19
C LEU A 735 -35.08 10.96 37.07
N GLN A 736 -33.95 10.30 37.31
CA GLN A 736 -32.92 10.09 36.29
C GLN A 736 -33.42 9.18 35.14
N SER A 737 -33.97 8.01 35.44
CA SER A 737 -34.49 7.09 34.41
C SER A 737 -35.69 7.71 33.66
N LYS A 738 -36.63 8.38 34.36
CA LYS A 738 -37.72 9.13 33.68
C LYS A 738 -37.18 10.28 32.81
N LYS A 739 -36.13 11.00 33.23
CA LYS A 739 -35.49 12.05 32.42
C LYS A 739 -34.84 11.47 31.15
N GLN A 740 -34.20 10.30 31.25
CA GLN A 740 -33.59 9.62 30.11
C GLN A 740 -34.65 9.14 29.10
N LYS A 741 -35.75 8.53 29.56
CA LYS A 741 -36.94 8.24 28.75
C LYS A 741 -37.40 9.46 27.95
N HIS A 742 -37.68 10.57 28.64
CA HIS A 742 -38.20 11.77 27.99
C HIS A 742 -37.21 12.41 27.01
N ALA A 743 -35.90 12.36 27.28
CA ALA A 743 -34.87 12.80 26.34
C ALA A 743 -34.84 11.94 25.07
N LYS A 744 -34.92 10.60 25.19
CA LYS A 744 -35.00 9.68 24.05
C LYS A 744 -36.25 9.88 23.21
N LEU A 745 -37.41 10.10 23.85
CA LEU A 745 -38.66 10.42 23.15
C LEU A 745 -38.60 11.77 22.42
N ALA A 746 -38.02 12.81 23.04
CA ALA A 746 -37.83 14.10 22.37
C ALA A 746 -36.90 13.98 21.14
N LEU A 747 -35.79 13.22 21.26
CA LEU A 747 -34.88 12.96 20.16
C LEU A 747 -35.54 12.17 19.02
N LYS A 748 -36.40 11.20 19.35
CA LYS A 748 -37.21 10.46 18.38
C LYS A 748 -38.13 11.40 17.59
N GLU A 749 -38.89 12.27 18.26
CA GLU A 749 -39.79 13.21 17.60
C GLU A 749 -39.02 14.23 16.75
N MET A 750 -37.82 14.67 17.19
CA MET A 750 -36.92 15.48 16.35
C MET A 750 -36.51 14.75 15.07
N ILE A 751 -36.05 13.50 15.17
CA ILE A 751 -35.61 12.71 14.00
C ILE A 751 -36.77 12.51 13.00
N LEU A 752 -37.98 12.22 13.47
CA LEU A 752 -39.15 12.06 12.61
C LEU A 752 -39.55 13.40 11.95
N THR A 753 -39.58 14.49 12.73
CA THR A 753 -39.90 15.83 12.22
C THR A 753 -38.88 16.32 11.19
N SER A 754 -37.60 15.98 11.37
CA SER A 754 -36.51 16.26 10.41
C SER A 754 -36.54 15.39 9.15
N ALA A 755 -37.33 14.31 9.12
CA ALA A 755 -37.49 13.44 7.96
C ALA A 755 -38.73 13.80 7.11
N THR A 756 -39.68 14.53 7.69
CA THR A 756 -40.91 14.99 7.02
C THR A 756 -40.82 16.39 6.40
N ASN A 757 -39.75 17.14 6.72
CA ASN A 757 -39.46 18.48 6.20
C ASN A 757 -38.29 18.44 5.20
#